data_AF-F2AM03-F1
#
_entry.id   AF-F2AM03-F1
#
_cell.length_a   1.000
_cell.length_b   1.000
_cell.length_c   1.000
_cell.angle_alpha   90.00
_cell.angle_beta   90.00
_cell.angle_gamma   90.00
#
_symmetry.space_group_name_H-M   'P 1'
#
loop_
_entity.id
_entity.type
_entity.pdbx_description
1 polymer ?
#
loop_
_entity_poly.entity_id
_entity_poly.type
_entity_poly.pdbx_seq_one_letter_code
_entity_poly.pdbx_strand_id
1 'polypeptide(L)'
;MSVIDATVTGNFADGASGSGGGVLNLGTLTVSGGEISDNTANRAGGGIEATAGSSTTLTDVLMELNVAGPDGSAAPGNGGALHISGDGNADISGGTIRDNTAAREGGGLWNNTGTMTVDGTILTGNVASGDAADDGGGAIFNNGGTLTVSNATISGNSADGVLGSGGGIFSTDGTVTINSSQIGGAIPSEGNTANRAGGGIEVIDGTVTLNFGTDVSNNFAGINGGGLHSTGAADVTSNFAIFGSNTAASEGGGLWNSSTGTMTINGGAITSNVASGDDASNGGGGLFNDRGTLNVIDAVIGFNIADGASGSGGGILNDGGTLTVSGNTTISNNTANRAGGGIEATSGSLNTISGTTISSNNAGVSPSVASPGNGGGIHIGGDGQLTISGGSVSDNSAALDGGGLWNGSGLMTINGTTISGNTALGDGADDGGGGVFNNGGSIAITNGSIRDNVASGSAGSGGGLLNFGGLVEMTGTTITGNRANRAGGGIESTADSSTTLLYVSLNLNNAGLSPATAAPGNGGGFHVTGNGSVEITGGTVNGNVAASEGGGLWNGTGTMTVDGTVIDGNVASGDDADNGGGGIFNVGGTLVISDATIQNNVADGVSGSGGGIFNAGTATIDNTTISDNTANRAGGGLEAIGGSTTSFAGGSLTDNVAGPSGSAAPGNGGAVHISNDGSVELTEVVVDGNTAASEGGGLWNSSTGTLVVTRSTISNNITIDGGGIFADGDGGVVTVVNSTIAANSASNDGGGLLSEGGTVSLTSVTVADNTASQGGGISVDAGTLSLINSIVSRNNASTNSNLSGAITDNGNNLFDVDAGLGTLGDFGGPTPTIPLLTGSAALDAGVLAGVTTDQRGVSRPQGPGVDIGAFESDLAAPVAASLSIAAENAQRVEGDSGTTAFTFTVTRSENTIGAVTVDYSVVGSGDNPADASDFGGTLPTGTVTFADGESTATITVNVSGDTQVESNESFTVVLSNASDDTVISQADSEGVILNDDLNERETRILVPTFVARPHLIPGDGIPTAIIFQALTDTTVTVTPISVTSLSETVRIVDADTLTVSTYQNGVATANLQAGELYAVIFEPLSSDRIFSIRSSAGSDTLTNRAATNILQPTDTSADGETTALDALMVINELNRLNDAGGEPLLGSFVDVNRDASVTALDALLVINHLNRMELSTNAASGEFIAPQVPFANSERNELLSDEVDEFFDSGEVIGFEEPGRTIALSFDGSASTAAATPIGVDEAMAELNDEEDSSSMTTEIELLDAV
;
A
#
# COMPACT_ATOMS: atom_id res chain seq x y z
N MET A 1 76.32 51.82 36.00
CA MET A 1 75.91 52.76 37.06
C MET A 1 74.80 52.09 37.85
N SER A 2 74.86 52.11 39.18
CA SER A 2 73.79 51.60 40.05
C SER A 2 73.35 52.72 40.97
N VAL A 3 72.05 52.98 41.04
CA VAL A 3 71.45 54.12 41.75
C VAL A 3 70.22 53.65 42.53
N ILE A 4 70.06 54.14 43.75
CA ILE A 4 68.95 53.79 44.65
C ILE A 4 68.29 55.07 45.14
N ASP A 5 66.96 55.16 45.07
CA ASP A 5 66.13 56.28 45.55
C ASP A 5 66.57 57.67 45.05
N ALA A 6 67.03 57.75 43.80
CA ALA A 6 67.49 59.01 43.21
C ALA A 6 66.36 59.74 42.46
N THR A 7 66.35 61.07 42.56
CA THR A 7 65.50 61.95 41.75
C THR A 7 66.32 62.57 40.63
N VAL A 8 65.93 62.33 39.38
CA VAL A 8 66.49 62.95 38.17
C VAL A 8 65.38 63.76 37.52
N THR A 9 65.40 65.09 37.70
CA THR A 9 64.28 65.94 37.26
C THR A 9 64.70 67.24 36.59
N GLY A 10 63.86 67.73 35.67
CA GLY A 10 63.99 69.05 35.04
C GLY A 10 65.17 69.20 34.08
N ASN A 11 65.71 68.09 33.56
CA ASN A 11 66.86 68.11 32.66
C ASN A 11 66.42 68.28 31.20
N PHE A 12 67.24 68.95 30.38
CA PHE A 12 66.92 69.24 28.98
C PHE A 12 68.11 68.95 28.06
N ALA A 13 67.98 67.98 27.16
CA ALA A 13 68.98 67.66 26.14
C ALA A 13 68.65 68.38 24.81
N ASP A 14 69.16 69.62 24.67
CA ASP A 14 68.79 70.63 23.66
C ASP A 14 69.39 70.47 22.25
N GLY A 15 70.39 69.60 22.06
CA GLY A 15 71.00 69.40 20.75
C GLY A 15 70.08 68.65 19.78
N ALA A 16 70.29 68.80 18.47
CA ALA A 16 69.59 68.00 17.45
C ALA A 16 69.85 66.48 17.57
N SER A 17 70.84 66.08 18.37
CA SER A 17 71.10 64.69 18.74
C SER A 17 70.91 64.41 20.24
N GLY A 18 70.32 65.37 20.98
CA GLY A 18 70.11 65.28 22.42
C GLY A 18 69.21 64.11 22.77
N SER A 19 69.76 63.13 23.50
CA SER A 19 69.06 61.90 23.88
C SER A 19 69.30 61.61 25.36
N GLY A 20 68.34 60.95 26.02
CA GLY A 20 68.44 60.64 27.44
C GLY A 20 68.34 61.89 28.29
N GLY A 21 67.18 62.56 28.26
CA GLY A 21 66.97 63.86 28.88
C GLY A 21 67.41 63.85 30.35
N GLY A 22 67.10 62.79 31.09
CA GLY A 22 67.69 62.48 32.39
C GLY A 22 68.99 61.67 32.29
N VAL A 23 68.97 60.53 31.61
CA VAL A 23 70.12 59.58 31.56
C VAL A 23 70.37 59.04 30.15
N LEU A 24 71.61 59.15 29.68
CA LEU A 24 72.12 58.41 28.51
C LEU A 24 72.94 57.19 28.97
N ASN A 25 72.41 55.99 28.77
CA ASN A 25 73.05 54.72 29.12
C ASN A 25 73.84 54.12 27.95
N LEU A 26 75.17 54.06 28.11
CA LEU A 26 76.12 53.46 27.15
C LEU A 26 76.67 52.10 27.61
N GLY A 27 76.15 51.54 28.70
CA GLY A 27 76.66 50.30 29.33
C GLY A 27 75.59 49.62 30.18
N THR A 28 75.87 49.35 31.46
CA THR A 28 74.86 48.81 32.39
C THR A 28 74.34 49.90 33.31
N LEU A 29 73.03 50.08 33.38
CA LEU A 29 72.31 50.95 34.30
C LEU A 29 71.38 50.12 35.17
N THR A 30 71.41 50.32 36.48
CA THR A 30 70.45 49.73 37.43
C THR A 30 69.91 50.84 38.32
N VAL A 31 68.60 51.03 38.33
CA VAL A 31 67.90 51.99 39.18
C VAL A 31 66.87 51.24 40.01
N SER A 32 66.87 51.46 41.32
CA SER A 32 65.88 50.88 42.24
C SER A 32 65.27 51.97 43.12
N GLY A 33 63.96 52.13 43.07
CA GLY A 33 63.27 53.26 43.69
C GLY A 33 63.60 54.61 43.04
N GLY A 34 63.01 55.68 43.57
CA GLY A 34 63.26 57.05 43.10
C GLY A 34 62.38 57.47 41.92
N GLU A 35 62.75 58.60 41.32
CA GLU A 35 61.92 59.34 40.37
C GLU A 35 62.75 59.89 39.20
N ILE A 36 62.27 59.74 37.98
CA ILE A 36 62.81 60.36 36.78
C ILE A 36 61.68 61.18 36.14
N SER A 37 61.67 62.49 36.36
CA SER A 37 60.52 63.32 36.03
C SER A 37 60.82 64.63 35.32
N ASP A 38 59.87 65.19 34.56
CA ASP A 38 60.00 66.51 33.92
C ASP A 38 61.28 66.67 33.06
N ASN A 39 61.83 65.57 32.54
CA ASN A 39 63.02 65.62 31.69
C ASN A 39 62.61 65.71 30.23
N THR A 40 63.47 66.30 29.41
CA THR A 40 63.18 66.46 27.99
C THR A 40 64.39 66.15 27.12
N ALA A 41 64.16 65.43 26.03
CA ALA A 41 65.14 65.19 24.99
C ALA A 41 64.59 65.60 23.62
N ASN A 42 65.41 66.25 22.81
CA ASN A 42 65.00 66.60 21.44
C ASN A 42 64.91 65.38 20.51
N ARG A 43 65.72 64.34 20.75
CA ARG A 43 65.84 63.15 19.88
C ARG A 43 65.06 61.95 20.42
N ALA A 44 65.49 61.38 21.54
CA ALA A 44 64.97 60.10 22.04
C ALA A 44 65.21 59.94 23.54
N GLY A 45 64.34 59.20 24.22
CA GLY A 45 64.49 58.88 25.64
C GLY A 45 64.34 60.13 26.52
N GLY A 46 63.12 60.66 26.66
CA GLY A 46 62.87 61.86 27.47
C GLY A 46 63.41 61.71 28.89
N GLY A 47 63.17 60.56 29.52
CA GLY A 47 63.85 60.14 30.75
C GLY A 47 65.21 59.48 30.47
N ILE A 48 65.20 58.32 29.82
CA ILE A 48 66.38 57.47 29.59
C ILE A 48 66.53 57.08 28.12
N GLU A 49 67.74 57.20 27.59
CA GLU A 49 68.15 56.58 26.32
C GLU A 49 69.14 55.45 26.60
N ALA A 50 68.86 54.24 26.14
CA ALA A 50 69.72 53.06 26.22
C ALA A 50 70.26 52.70 24.83
N THR A 51 71.57 52.76 24.62
CA THR A 51 72.17 52.49 23.29
C THR A 51 72.34 51.00 22.99
N ALA A 52 72.67 50.65 21.74
CA ALA A 52 72.96 49.27 21.34
C ALA A 52 73.97 48.58 22.26
N GLY A 53 73.72 47.32 22.60
CA GLY A 53 74.51 46.51 23.53
C GLY A 53 74.46 46.95 25.01
N SER A 54 73.67 47.96 25.37
CA SER A 54 73.48 48.37 26.77
C SER A 54 72.46 47.49 27.50
N SER A 55 72.48 47.53 28.83
CA SER A 55 71.52 46.85 29.70
C SER A 55 70.99 47.84 30.73
N THR A 56 69.67 47.91 30.85
CA THR A 56 68.96 48.79 31.78
C THR A 56 68.08 47.94 32.69
N THR A 57 68.18 48.10 34.00
CA THR A 57 67.28 47.47 34.97
C THR A 57 66.63 48.56 35.81
N LEU A 58 65.31 48.58 35.84
CA LEU A 58 64.49 49.50 36.63
C LEU A 58 63.63 48.68 37.59
N THR A 59 63.68 48.99 38.89
CA THR A 59 62.85 48.33 39.91
C THR A 59 62.15 49.39 40.76
N ASP A 60 60.82 49.40 40.81
CA ASP A 60 60.00 50.33 41.60
C ASP A 60 60.28 51.82 41.31
N VAL A 61 60.58 52.14 40.05
CA VAL A 61 60.92 53.52 39.62
C VAL A 61 59.66 54.25 39.16
N LEU A 62 59.53 55.51 39.56
CA LEU A 62 58.55 56.43 39.02
C LEU A 62 59.15 57.21 37.84
N MET A 63 58.54 57.13 36.66
CA MET A 63 58.92 57.94 35.50
C MET A 63 57.73 58.76 35.04
N GLU A 64 57.78 60.09 35.22
CA GLU A 64 56.63 60.95 34.92
C GLU A 64 56.93 62.23 34.16
N LEU A 65 55.99 62.71 33.35
CA LEU A 65 56.09 64.04 32.69
C LEU A 65 57.35 64.22 31.82
N ASN A 66 57.99 63.12 31.40
CA ASN A 66 59.16 63.21 30.54
C ASN A 66 58.73 63.35 29.08
N VAL A 67 59.48 64.13 28.31
CA VAL A 67 59.12 64.51 26.94
C VAL A 67 60.24 64.16 25.96
N ALA A 68 59.92 63.46 24.88
CA ALA A 68 60.78 63.28 23.72
C ALA A 68 60.20 64.05 22.52
N GLY A 69 60.88 65.11 22.07
CA GLY A 69 60.48 65.92 20.91
C GLY A 69 59.45 67.05 21.19
N PRO A 70 59.70 67.99 22.12
CA PRO A 70 58.70 68.94 22.65
C PRO A 70 58.10 69.99 21.68
N ASP A 71 58.68 70.25 20.50
CA ASP A 71 58.33 71.41 19.65
C ASP A 71 57.80 71.05 18.24
N GLY A 72 57.21 69.87 18.06
CA GLY A 72 56.88 69.36 16.70
C GLY A 72 58.14 69.08 15.85
N SER A 73 59.31 69.03 16.49
CA SER A 73 60.59 68.70 15.88
C SER A 73 60.76 67.19 15.81
N ALA A 74 60.14 66.52 14.85
CA ALA A 74 60.34 65.09 14.65
C ALA A 74 61.77 64.81 14.12
N ALA A 75 62.66 64.26 14.96
CA ALA A 75 63.76 63.37 14.52
C ALA A 75 64.49 62.68 15.70
N PRO A 76 64.17 61.41 16.05
CA PRO A 76 62.93 60.68 15.76
C PRO A 76 61.79 61.00 16.73
N GLY A 77 62.05 61.52 17.94
CA GLY A 77 60.98 61.88 18.91
C GLY A 77 60.37 60.67 19.62
N ASN A 78 61.19 59.67 19.97
CA ASN A 78 60.73 58.36 20.45
C ASN A 78 61.02 58.14 21.95
N GLY A 79 60.15 57.40 22.64
CA GLY A 79 60.36 56.95 24.02
C GLY A 79 60.33 58.08 25.04
N GLY A 80 59.13 58.52 25.46
CA GLY A 80 59.00 59.63 26.41
C GLY A 80 59.67 59.33 27.75
N ALA A 81 59.49 58.11 28.29
CA ALA A 81 60.20 57.65 29.48
C ALA A 81 61.53 56.95 29.15
N LEU A 82 61.50 55.85 28.39
CA LEU A 82 62.68 55.05 28.06
C LEU A 82 62.69 54.68 26.57
N HIS A 83 63.86 54.82 25.94
CA HIS A 83 64.10 54.39 24.57
C HIS A 83 65.30 53.45 24.47
N ILE A 84 65.15 52.30 23.83
CA ILE A 84 66.22 51.33 23.54
C ILE A 84 66.60 51.40 22.05
N SER A 85 67.76 51.95 21.76
CA SER A 85 68.37 51.89 20.42
C SER A 85 69.04 50.54 20.17
N GLY A 86 68.83 49.95 18.98
CA GLY A 86 69.54 48.74 18.57
C GLY A 86 69.09 47.48 19.33
N ASP A 87 70.05 46.67 19.78
CA ASP A 87 69.86 45.37 20.44
C ASP A 87 70.01 45.43 21.98
N GLY A 88 69.82 46.61 22.58
CA GLY A 88 69.91 46.78 24.03
C GLY A 88 68.83 46.00 24.80
N ASN A 89 69.05 45.77 26.09
CA ASN A 89 68.10 45.07 26.95
C ASN A 89 67.54 45.99 28.05
N ALA A 90 66.24 45.88 28.33
CA ALA A 90 65.62 46.49 29.50
C ALA A 90 64.83 45.47 30.31
N ASP A 91 65.02 45.51 31.63
CA ASP A 91 64.24 44.76 32.61
C ASP A 91 63.59 45.75 33.58
N ILE A 92 62.27 45.88 33.50
CA ILE A 92 61.48 46.89 34.22
C ILE A 92 60.52 46.13 35.12
N SER A 93 60.63 46.34 36.43
CA SER A 93 59.83 45.64 37.44
C SER A 93 59.20 46.61 38.44
N GLY A 94 57.89 46.49 38.67
CA GLY A 94 57.17 47.39 39.57
C GLY A 94 57.19 48.87 39.13
N GLY A 95 56.83 49.76 40.04
CA GLY A 95 56.85 51.21 39.78
C GLY A 95 55.75 51.72 38.86
N THR A 96 55.90 52.96 38.37
CA THR A 96 54.88 53.64 37.56
C THR A 96 55.53 54.49 36.47
N ILE A 97 55.07 54.35 35.24
CA ILE A 97 55.46 55.16 34.09
C ILE A 97 54.22 55.92 33.64
N ARG A 98 54.15 57.22 33.92
CA ARG A 98 52.93 57.99 33.65
C ARG A 98 53.10 59.36 33.06
N ASP A 99 52.11 59.80 32.29
CA ASP A 99 52.04 61.17 31.76
C ASP A 99 53.29 61.58 30.95
N ASN A 100 54.00 60.62 30.35
CA ASN A 100 55.14 60.90 29.48
C ASN A 100 54.67 61.14 28.04
N THR A 101 55.39 61.95 27.28
CA THR A 101 55.01 62.33 25.92
C THR A 101 56.13 62.05 24.93
N ALA A 102 55.82 61.38 23.83
CA ALA A 102 56.70 61.22 22.68
C ALA A 102 56.06 61.89 21.46
N ALA A 103 56.84 62.66 20.71
CA ALA A 103 56.37 63.33 19.49
C ALA A 103 56.02 62.35 18.36
N ARG A 104 56.45 61.08 18.46
CA ARG A 104 56.22 60.08 17.42
C ARG A 104 55.78 58.72 17.96
N GLU A 105 56.66 57.99 18.64
CA GLU A 105 56.43 56.59 19.01
C GLU A 105 56.79 56.33 20.49
N GLY A 106 56.04 55.43 21.15
CA GLY A 106 56.37 54.95 22.48
C GLY A 106 56.28 56.04 23.54
N GLY A 107 55.06 56.51 23.86
CA GLY A 107 54.86 57.61 24.81
C GLY A 107 55.53 57.35 26.15
N GLY A 108 55.45 56.10 26.64
CA GLY A 108 56.25 55.61 27.75
C GLY A 108 57.57 54.96 27.28
N LEU A 109 57.45 53.75 26.74
CA LEU A 109 58.56 52.85 26.44
C LEU A 109 58.73 52.63 24.93
N TRP A 110 59.97 52.56 24.47
CA TRP A 110 60.28 52.25 23.07
C TRP A 110 61.40 51.20 22.98
N ASN A 111 61.13 50.09 22.29
CA ASN A 111 62.06 48.99 22.04
C ASN A 111 62.35 48.86 20.55
N ASN A 112 63.63 48.83 20.16
CA ASN A 112 64.02 48.46 18.80
C ASN A 112 64.13 46.93 18.66
N THR A 113 65.20 46.41 18.07
CA THR A 113 65.51 44.97 17.94
C THR A 113 66.02 44.34 19.26
N GLY A 114 65.82 45.01 20.39
CA GLY A 114 66.30 44.63 21.72
C GLY A 114 65.33 43.69 22.46
N THR A 115 65.69 43.33 23.70
CA THR A 115 64.80 42.59 24.60
C THR A 115 64.30 43.50 25.70
N MET A 116 62.97 43.68 25.81
CA MET A 116 62.33 44.44 26.87
C MET A 116 61.41 43.53 27.69
N THR A 117 61.61 43.51 29.00
CA THR A 117 60.70 42.86 29.97
C THR A 117 60.07 43.92 30.85
N VAL A 118 58.76 43.85 31.04
CA VAL A 118 57.95 44.72 31.89
C VAL A 118 57.12 43.84 32.82
N ASP A 119 57.39 43.87 34.12
CA ASP A 119 56.74 43.00 35.11
C ASP A 119 56.17 43.79 36.30
N GLY A 120 54.86 43.73 36.54
CA GLY A 120 54.24 44.41 37.70
C GLY A 120 54.20 45.94 37.60
N THR A 121 54.52 46.51 36.45
CA THR A 121 54.61 47.96 36.23
C THR A 121 53.27 48.56 35.84
N ILE A 122 52.95 49.76 36.34
CA ILE A 122 51.80 50.55 35.89
C ILE A 122 52.24 51.54 34.82
N LEU A 123 51.65 51.49 33.62
CA LEU A 123 51.85 52.44 32.54
C LEU A 123 50.54 53.21 32.28
N THR A 124 50.49 54.50 32.61
CA THR A 124 49.23 55.26 32.52
C THR A 124 49.37 56.70 32.03
N GLY A 125 48.42 57.20 31.24
CA GLY A 125 48.42 58.60 30.80
C GLY A 125 49.54 58.98 29.81
N ASN A 126 50.30 58.01 29.29
CA ASN A 126 51.38 58.29 28.36
C ASN A 126 50.83 58.57 26.95
N VAL A 127 51.50 59.45 26.20
CA VAL A 127 51.02 59.97 24.91
C VAL A 127 52.08 59.83 23.82
N ALA A 128 51.69 59.30 22.67
CA ALA A 128 52.49 59.27 21.45
C ALA A 128 51.75 60.00 20.30
N SER A 129 52.38 61.02 19.72
CA SER A 129 51.72 61.97 18.81
C SER A 129 52.16 61.87 17.34
N GLY A 130 52.71 60.73 16.92
CA GLY A 130 53.12 60.55 15.53
C GLY A 130 51.94 60.44 14.56
N ASP A 131 52.03 61.17 13.44
CA ASP A 131 50.93 61.33 12.49
C ASP A 131 50.75 60.13 11.54
N ALA A 132 51.76 59.27 11.38
CA ALA A 132 51.72 58.15 10.44
C ALA A 132 51.00 56.93 11.02
N ALA A 133 50.58 56.02 10.14
CA ALA A 133 49.88 54.80 10.54
C ALA A 133 50.77 53.79 11.27
N ASP A 134 52.07 53.85 11.02
CA ASP A 134 53.11 53.07 11.71
C ASP A 134 53.69 53.79 12.93
N ASP A 135 53.13 54.96 13.29
CA ASP A 135 53.45 55.66 14.54
C ASP A 135 52.42 55.33 15.64
N GLY A 136 52.83 55.40 16.90
CA GLY A 136 51.94 55.26 18.06
C GLY A 136 52.56 54.50 19.23
N GLY A 137 51.81 53.59 19.86
CA GLY A 137 52.26 52.87 21.05
C GLY A 137 52.24 53.79 22.27
N GLY A 138 51.07 54.35 22.61
CA GLY A 138 50.92 55.37 23.65
C GLY A 138 51.64 55.00 24.95
N ALA A 139 51.58 53.73 25.36
CA ALA A 139 52.42 53.21 26.44
C ALA A 139 53.74 52.60 25.92
N ILE A 140 53.68 51.64 25.00
CA ILE A 140 54.84 50.85 24.56
C ILE A 140 54.87 50.74 23.02
N PHE A 141 56.03 50.97 22.43
CA PHE A 141 56.29 50.69 21.02
C PHE A 141 57.42 49.65 20.88
N ASN A 142 57.21 48.61 20.08
CA ASN A 142 58.16 47.54 19.79
C ASN A 142 58.46 47.44 18.29
N ASN A 143 59.73 47.56 17.91
CA ASN A 143 60.16 47.63 16.51
C ASN A 143 61.10 46.48 16.14
N GLY A 144 60.54 45.28 15.96
CA GLY A 144 61.30 44.07 15.59
C GLY A 144 62.02 43.38 16.76
N GLY A 145 61.79 43.84 17.99
CA GLY A 145 62.39 43.28 19.21
C GLY A 145 61.55 42.20 19.88
N THR A 146 62.05 41.72 21.01
CA THR A 146 61.31 40.84 21.93
C THR A 146 60.75 41.67 23.09
N LEU A 147 59.44 41.70 23.23
CA LEU A 147 58.72 42.35 24.33
C LEU A 147 58.01 41.29 25.16
N THR A 148 58.27 41.26 26.47
CA THR A 148 57.51 40.46 27.44
C THR A 148 56.86 41.39 28.46
N VAL A 149 55.53 41.36 28.55
CA VAL A 149 54.75 42.10 29.54
C VAL A 149 54.10 41.10 30.49
N SER A 150 54.25 41.28 31.79
CA SER A 150 53.71 40.38 32.81
C SER A 150 53.16 41.17 33.99
N ASN A 151 52.02 40.75 34.55
CA ASN A 151 51.43 41.37 35.75
C ASN A 151 51.28 42.91 35.69
N ALA A 152 51.25 43.50 34.50
CA ALA A 152 51.29 44.95 34.31
C ALA A 152 49.88 45.52 34.16
N THR A 153 49.73 46.82 34.43
CA THR A 153 48.51 47.59 34.10
C THR A 153 48.88 48.68 33.10
N ILE A 154 48.30 48.63 31.91
CA ILE A 154 48.50 49.60 30.83
C ILE A 154 47.17 50.27 30.56
N SER A 155 46.91 51.45 31.11
CA SER A 155 45.59 52.12 31.09
C SER A 155 45.67 53.60 30.76
N GLY A 156 44.67 54.20 30.12
CA GLY A 156 44.61 55.64 29.91
C GLY A 156 45.73 56.22 29.03
N ASN A 157 46.42 55.40 28.25
CA ASN A 157 47.47 55.85 27.33
C ASN A 157 46.87 56.19 25.97
N SER A 158 47.50 57.11 25.24
CA SER A 158 46.94 57.65 24.00
C SER A 158 47.94 57.66 22.84
N ALA A 159 47.53 57.13 21.69
CA ALA A 159 48.14 57.40 20.40
C ALA A 159 47.31 58.47 19.68
N ASP A 160 47.65 59.74 19.90
CA ASP A 160 46.82 60.91 19.55
C ASP A 160 47.21 61.62 18.25
N GLY A 161 48.23 61.12 17.54
CA GLY A 161 48.54 61.58 16.19
C GLY A 161 47.43 61.22 15.20
N VAL A 162 47.40 61.88 14.03
CA VAL A 162 46.26 61.81 13.11
C VAL A 162 45.89 60.37 12.70
N LEU A 163 46.88 59.52 12.45
CA LEU A 163 46.71 58.10 12.14
C LEU A 163 47.32 57.18 13.21
N GLY A 164 47.54 57.68 14.42
CA GLY A 164 48.21 56.96 15.50
C GLY A 164 47.50 55.66 15.88
N SER A 165 48.28 54.61 16.13
CA SER A 165 47.81 53.27 16.46
C SER A 165 48.37 52.73 17.77
N GLY A 166 47.77 51.70 18.36
CA GLY A 166 48.29 51.05 19.55
C GLY A 166 48.24 51.98 20.77
N GLY A 167 47.04 52.31 21.27
CA GLY A 167 46.91 53.24 22.40
C GLY A 167 47.68 52.75 23.64
N GLY A 168 47.63 51.44 23.90
CA GLY A 168 48.52 50.77 24.84
C GLY A 168 49.85 50.36 24.18
N ILE A 169 49.82 49.32 23.34
CA ILE A 169 51.00 48.69 22.75
C ILE A 169 50.92 48.77 21.21
N PHE A 170 52.03 49.12 20.55
CA PHE A 170 52.21 48.97 19.10
C PHE A 170 53.42 48.08 18.85
N SER A 171 53.29 47.02 18.04
CA SER A 171 54.42 46.26 17.50
C SER A 171 54.46 46.25 15.98
N THR A 172 55.58 46.66 15.36
CA THR A 172 55.74 46.61 13.89
C THR A 172 56.17 45.22 13.40
N ASP A 173 57.03 44.54 14.14
CA ASP A 173 57.54 43.18 13.90
C ASP A 173 58.09 42.60 15.21
N GLY A 174 58.57 41.36 15.21
CA GLY A 174 59.24 40.71 16.32
C GLY A 174 58.31 39.80 17.15
N THR A 175 58.58 39.70 18.45
CA THR A 175 57.82 38.81 19.35
C THR A 175 57.30 39.59 20.55
N VAL A 176 55.99 39.55 20.75
CA VAL A 176 55.30 40.12 21.91
C VAL A 176 54.64 39.00 22.68
N THR A 177 54.95 38.88 23.97
CA THR A 177 54.30 37.95 24.89
C THR A 177 53.69 38.71 26.07
N ILE A 178 52.42 38.50 26.33
CA ILE A 178 51.67 39.17 27.40
C ILE A 178 51.10 38.11 28.33
N ASN A 179 51.38 38.23 29.63
CA ASN A 179 50.93 37.30 30.65
C ASN A 179 50.23 38.05 31.78
N SER A 180 49.04 37.60 32.18
CA SER A 180 48.39 38.05 33.43
C SER A 180 48.36 39.57 33.61
N SER A 181 48.18 40.33 32.52
CA SER A 181 48.28 41.80 32.50
C SER A 181 46.98 42.44 32.04
N GLN A 182 46.67 43.62 32.57
CA GLN A 182 45.54 44.45 32.17
C GLN A 182 45.99 45.46 31.12
N ILE A 183 45.34 45.47 29.96
CA ILE A 183 45.54 46.43 28.88
C ILE A 183 44.20 47.13 28.66
N GLY A 184 44.11 48.31 29.25
CA GLY A 184 42.95 49.19 29.30
C GLY A 184 42.52 49.47 30.73
N GLY A 185 41.48 50.28 30.88
CA GLY A 185 41.01 50.77 32.17
C GLY A 185 40.16 49.76 32.92
N ALA A 186 39.96 49.98 34.23
CA ALA A 186 38.91 49.27 34.98
C ALA A 186 37.50 49.71 34.53
N ILE A 187 37.41 50.93 33.96
CA ILE A 187 36.22 51.53 33.40
C ILE A 187 36.54 52.20 32.05
N PRO A 188 35.53 52.44 31.18
CA PRO A 188 35.75 53.02 29.85
C PRO A 188 36.52 54.35 29.83
N SER A 189 36.34 55.23 30.82
CA SER A 189 37.06 56.52 30.89
C SER A 189 38.54 56.40 31.21
N GLU A 190 39.01 55.23 31.62
CA GLU A 190 40.41 54.89 31.87
C GLU A 190 41.01 54.04 30.74
N GLY A 191 40.29 53.88 29.63
CA GLY A 191 40.70 53.12 28.47
C GLY A 191 41.94 53.68 27.78
N ASN A 192 42.71 52.81 27.12
CA ASN A 192 43.68 53.31 26.16
C ASN A 192 42.95 53.75 24.88
N THR A 193 43.47 54.79 24.22
CA THR A 193 42.85 55.39 23.05
C THR A 193 43.82 55.45 21.87
N ALA A 194 43.36 55.08 20.69
CA ALA A 194 44.08 55.30 19.44
C ALA A 194 43.18 56.01 18.44
N ASN A 195 43.70 57.01 17.73
CA ASN A 195 42.92 57.71 16.70
C ASN A 195 42.62 56.84 15.49
N ARG A 196 43.50 55.90 15.13
CA ARG A 196 43.29 54.97 14.01
C ARG A 196 42.87 53.59 14.46
N ALA A 197 43.79 52.80 15.00
CA ALA A 197 43.53 51.37 15.22
C ALA A 197 44.28 50.79 16.41
N GLY A 198 43.76 49.69 16.95
CA GLY A 198 44.38 49.00 18.09
C GLY A 198 44.33 49.86 19.35
N GLY A 199 43.13 50.14 19.86
CA GLY A 199 42.97 50.97 21.07
C GLY A 199 43.82 50.44 22.22
N GLY A 200 43.78 49.12 22.45
CA GLY A 200 44.72 48.42 23.32
C GLY A 200 46.03 48.08 22.64
N ILE A 201 45.98 47.27 21.57
CA ILE A 201 47.15 46.67 20.91
C ILE A 201 47.06 46.81 19.39
N GLU A 202 48.12 47.29 18.74
CA GLU A 202 48.33 47.18 17.28
C GLU A 202 49.51 46.24 17.00
N VAL A 203 49.36 45.37 16.00
CA VAL A 203 50.48 44.61 15.41
C VAL A 203 50.44 44.68 13.88
N ILE A 204 51.58 44.95 13.26
CA ILE A 204 51.73 44.85 11.80
C ILE A 204 52.17 43.43 11.44
N ASP A 205 53.43 43.08 11.72
CA ASP A 205 54.01 41.76 11.46
C ASP A 205 54.52 41.10 12.76
N GLY A 206 55.02 39.88 12.64
CA GLY A 206 55.63 39.14 13.75
C GLY A 206 54.63 38.28 14.52
N THR A 207 54.93 38.06 15.80
CA THR A 207 54.18 37.12 16.67
C THR A 207 53.67 37.81 17.92
N VAL A 208 52.38 37.64 18.22
CA VAL A 208 51.77 38.10 19.47
C VAL A 208 51.15 36.91 20.17
N THR A 209 51.54 36.68 21.43
CA THR A 209 50.93 35.65 22.28
C THR A 209 50.37 36.30 23.54
N LEU A 210 49.05 36.20 23.73
CA LEU A 210 48.37 36.61 24.96
C LEU A 210 48.04 35.35 25.76
N ASN A 211 48.53 35.24 26.99
CA ASN A 211 48.32 34.08 27.83
C ASN A 211 47.32 34.35 28.95
N PHE A 212 46.92 33.28 29.64
CA PHE A 212 45.92 33.29 30.71
C PHE A 212 46.10 34.44 31.72
N GLY A 213 44.97 35.04 32.09
CA GLY A 213 44.89 36.19 32.97
C GLY A 213 45.18 37.54 32.29
N THR A 214 45.45 37.54 30.98
CA THR A 214 45.53 38.79 30.21
C THR A 214 44.12 39.31 29.93
N ASP A 215 43.90 40.58 30.22
CA ASP A 215 42.62 41.27 30.06
C ASP A 215 42.82 42.52 29.20
N VAL A 216 42.31 42.51 27.98
CA VAL A 216 42.35 43.62 27.02
C VAL A 216 40.95 44.22 26.95
N SER A 217 40.64 45.12 27.89
CA SER A 217 39.28 45.62 28.05
C SER A 217 39.18 47.13 28.17
N ASN A 218 38.01 47.69 27.82
CA ASN A 218 37.71 49.12 27.91
C ASN A 218 38.60 50.01 27.04
N ASN A 219 39.08 49.53 25.89
CA ASN A 219 39.91 50.33 24.98
C ASN A 219 39.09 50.92 23.83
N PHE A 220 39.57 52.03 23.25
CA PHE A 220 38.89 52.74 22.17
C PHE A 220 39.80 52.97 20.95
N ALA A 221 39.29 52.63 19.76
CA ALA A 221 39.91 52.93 18.48
C ALA A 221 38.99 53.83 17.63
N GLY A 222 39.55 54.89 17.06
CA GLY A 222 38.84 55.81 16.19
C GLY A 222 38.48 55.26 14.81
N ILE A 223 38.99 54.07 14.44
CA ILE A 223 38.59 53.33 13.23
C ILE A 223 38.40 51.84 13.56
N ASN A 224 39.47 51.05 13.70
CA ASN A 224 39.38 49.58 13.73
C ASN A 224 40.05 48.94 14.97
N GLY A 225 39.55 47.80 15.43
CA GLY A 225 40.23 46.96 16.42
C GLY A 225 40.33 47.65 17.79
N GLY A 226 39.22 47.79 18.50
CA GLY A 226 39.18 48.50 19.79
C GLY A 226 40.14 47.88 20.81
N GLY A 227 40.12 46.54 20.94
CA GLY A 227 41.05 45.79 21.77
C GLY A 227 42.40 45.52 21.09
N LEU A 228 42.39 44.67 20.04
CA LEU A 228 43.59 44.31 19.25
C LEU A 228 43.32 44.40 17.75
N HIS A 229 44.28 44.97 17.02
CA HIS A 229 44.24 45.11 15.57
C HIS A 229 45.52 44.53 14.93
N SER A 230 45.37 43.62 13.97
CA SER A 230 46.45 42.95 13.24
C SER A 230 46.43 43.34 11.76
N THR A 231 47.35 44.20 11.30
CA THR A 231 47.32 44.82 9.95
C THR A 231 48.16 44.16 8.88
N GLY A 232 49.25 43.46 9.23
CA GLY A 232 50.14 42.79 8.29
C GLY A 232 50.03 41.27 8.39
N ALA A 233 51.14 40.56 8.19
CA ALA A 233 51.20 39.09 8.23
C ALA A 233 51.46 38.55 9.64
N ALA A 234 50.95 39.24 10.67
CA ALA A 234 51.13 38.83 12.05
C ALA A 234 50.43 37.50 12.37
N ASP A 235 51.07 36.73 13.24
CA ASP A 235 50.52 35.51 13.86
C ASP A 235 50.13 35.83 15.30
N VAL A 236 48.81 35.96 15.53
CA VAL A 236 48.23 36.30 16.83
C VAL A 236 47.63 35.05 17.45
N THR A 237 48.13 34.67 18.61
CA THR A 237 47.57 33.59 19.42
C THR A 237 47.09 34.13 20.78
N SER A 238 45.79 33.98 21.04
CA SER A 238 45.19 34.22 22.35
C SER A 238 44.94 32.89 23.06
N ASN A 239 45.48 32.72 24.26
CA ASN A 239 45.30 31.55 25.11
C ASN A 239 44.58 31.99 26.39
N PHE A 240 43.25 31.89 26.40
CA PHE A 240 42.37 32.26 27.51
C PHE A 240 42.49 33.74 27.96
N ALA A 241 42.77 34.65 27.02
CA ALA A 241 42.68 36.09 27.29
C ALA A 241 41.22 36.59 27.22
N ILE A 242 40.97 37.72 27.87
CA ILE A 242 39.67 38.41 27.85
C ILE A 242 39.78 39.64 26.94
N PHE A 243 38.80 39.85 26.08
CA PHE A 243 38.60 41.04 25.27
C PHE A 243 37.23 41.62 25.58
N GLY A 244 37.16 42.56 26.52
CA GLY A 244 35.91 43.04 27.11
C GLY A 244 35.63 44.52 26.84
N SER A 245 34.39 44.88 26.51
CA SER A 245 33.97 46.31 26.53
C SER A 245 34.85 47.25 25.70
N ASN A 246 35.47 46.76 24.64
CA ASN A 246 36.24 47.59 23.72
C ASN A 246 35.33 48.22 22.66
N THR A 247 35.73 49.35 22.11
CA THR A 247 34.95 50.08 21.11
C THR A 247 35.80 50.47 19.91
N ALA A 248 35.32 50.18 18.71
CA ALA A 248 35.88 50.65 17.45
C ALA A 248 34.82 51.46 16.69
N ALA A 249 35.21 52.60 16.12
CA ALA A 249 34.28 53.44 15.37
C ALA A 249 33.84 52.82 14.02
N SER A 250 34.52 51.77 13.54
CA SER A 250 34.20 51.07 12.30
C SER A 250 34.07 49.55 12.49
N GLU A 251 35.19 48.83 12.64
CA GLU A 251 35.21 47.35 12.60
C GLU A 251 35.96 46.74 13.77
N GLY A 252 35.60 45.49 14.13
CA GLY A 252 36.36 44.67 15.06
C GLY A 252 36.40 45.30 16.45
N GLY A 253 35.25 45.44 17.11
CA GLY A 253 35.17 46.13 18.40
C GLY A 253 36.18 45.56 19.41
N GLY A 254 36.26 44.23 19.51
CA GLY A 254 37.30 43.54 20.27
C GLY A 254 38.56 43.30 19.46
N LEU A 255 38.43 42.58 18.34
CA LEU A 255 39.54 41.98 17.58
C LEU A 255 39.39 42.24 16.08
N TRP A 256 40.51 42.49 15.39
CA TRP A 256 40.54 42.68 13.93
C TRP A 256 41.75 41.95 13.30
N ASN A 257 41.51 41.19 12.23
CA ASN A 257 42.53 40.43 11.51
C ASN A 257 42.58 40.77 10.02
N SER A 258 43.78 41.01 9.48
CA SER A 258 44.01 41.35 8.07
C SER A 258 43.97 40.16 7.11
N SER A 259 43.97 40.48 5.81
CA SER A 259 44.01 39.52 4.71
C SER A 259 45.23 38.61 4.65
N THR A 260 46.32 38.97 5.33
CA THR A 260 47.53 38.16 5.44
C THR A 260 47.76 37.61 6.84
N GLY A 261 46.97 38.06 7.80
CA GLY A 261 47.09 37.69 9.21
C GLY A 261 46.48 36.34 9.53
N THR A 262 47.07 35.68 10.53
CA THR A 262 46.50 34.49 11.16
C THR A 262 46.17 34.82 12.61
N MET A 263 44.91 34.59 13.00
CA MET A 263 44.47 34.77 14.37
C MET A 263 43.89 33.46 14.90
N THR A 264 44.43 33.00 16.03
CA THR A 264 43.97 31.81 16.74
C THR A 264 43.55 32.18 18.16
N ILE A 265 42.28 31.93 18.48
CA ILE A 265 41.69 32.13 19.80
C ILE A 265 41.46 30.76 20.44
N ASN A 266 42.25 30.44 21.46
CA ASN A 266 42.18 29.22 22.25
C ASN A 266 41.61 29.54 23.63
N GLY A 267 40.30 29.42 23.77
CA GLY A 267 39.57 29.75 24.98
C GLY A 267 39.47 31.25 25.25
N GLY A 268 38.99 31.60 26.45
CA GLY A 268 38.82 33.00 26.88
C GLY A 268 37.46 33.57 26.50
N ALA A 269 37.32 34.89 26.65
CA ALA A 269 36.05 35.59 26.48
C ALA A 269 36.23 36.83 25.60
N ILE A 270 35.39 36.98 24.58
CA ILE A 270 35.28 38.18 23.74
C ILE A 270 33.88 38.72 23.99
N THR A 271 33.75 39.71 24.85
CA THR A 271 32.43 40.11 25.36
C THR A 271 32.19 41.60 25.44
N SER A 272 30.93 42.02 25.22
CA SER A 272 30.49 43.41 25.39
C SER A 272 31.24 44.42 24.50
N ASN A 273 31.88 43.97 23.42
CA ASN A 273 32.59 44.87 22.50
C ASN A 273 31.63 45.50 21.50
N VAL A 274 31.97 46.69 21.00
CA VAL A 274 31.12 47.50 20.12
C VAL A 274 31.88 47.92 18.85
N ALA A 275 31.25 47.71 17.68
CA ALA A 275 31.73 48.20 16.40
C ALA A 275 30.65 49.07 15.72
N SER A 276 30.98 50.34 15.43
CA SER A 276 30.00 51.36 15.02
C SER A 276 30.07 51.80 13.56
N GLY A 277 30.71 51.01 12.69
CA GLY A 277 30.82 51.33 11.27
C GLY A 277 29.50 51.24 10.52
N ASP A 278 29.18 52.29 9.75
CA ASP A 278 27.88 52.41 9.07
C ASP A 278 27.72 51.53 7.82
N ASP A 279 28.81 51.10 7.19
CA ASP A 279 28.79 50.30 5.95
C ASP A 279 28.54 48.81 6.22
N ALA A 280 27.96 48.12 5.23
CA ALA A 280 27.58 46.69 5.35
C ALA A 280 28.77 45.72 5.48
N SER A 281 29.95 46.15 5.01
CA SER A 281 31.22 45.46 5.21
C SER A 281 31.82 45.71 6.58
N ASN A 282 31.21 46.59 7.38
CA ASN A 282 31.73 47.01 8.66
C ASN A 282 30.91 46.33 9.76
N GLY A 283 31.57 46.00 10.88
CA GLY A 283 30.94 45.24 11.96
C GLY A 283 31.95 44.35 12.66
N GLY A 284 31.53 43.14 13.04
CA GLY A 284 32.35 42.28 13.87
C GLY A 284 32.45 42.86 15.28
N GLY A 285 31.31 43.02 15.96
CA GLY A 285 31.25 43.63 17.29
C GLY A 285 32.29 43.02 18.22
N GLY A 286 32.38 41.68 18.24
CA GLY A 286 33.45 40.95 18.87
C GLY A 286 34.72 40.89 18.00
N LEU A 287 34.59 40.30 16.81
CA LEU A 287 35.73 39.99 15.94
C LEU A 287 35.41 40.26 14.46
N PHE A 288 36.34 40.92 13.78
CA PHE A 288 36.33 41.11 12.33
C PHE A 288 37.52 40.41 11.65
N ASN A 289 37.25 39.61 10.61
CA ASN A 289 38.27 38.99 9.77
C ASN A 289 38.15 39.49 8.33
N ASP A 290 39.14 40.25 7.88
CA ASP A 290 39.26 40.76 6.52
C ASP A 290 40.04 39.76 5.67
N ARG A 291 39.41 38.71 5.16
CA ARG A 291 40.04 37.73 4.22
C ARG A 291 41.18 36.89 4.79
N GLY A 292 41.56 37.08 6.06
CA GLY A 292 42.61 36.33 6.74
C GLY A 292 42.21 34.91 7.15
N THR A 293 43.05 34.28 7.98
CA THR A 293 42.74 32.99 8.62
C THR A 293 42.35 33.21 10.08
N LEU A 294 41.14 32.82 10.43
CA LEU A 294 40.62 32.90 11.79
C LEU A 294 40.24 31.52 12.34
N ASN A 295 40.84 31.16 13.46
CA ASN A 295 40.53 29.94 14.21
C ASN A 295 40.02 30.31 15.61
N VAL A 296 38.84 29.82 15.97
CA VAL A 296 38.22 30.01 17.28
C VAL A 296 37.93 28.65 17.89
N ILE A 297 38.46 28.40 19.08
CA ILE A 297 38.42 27.10 19.75
C ILE A 297 38.08 27.32 21.23
N ASP A 298 37.07 26.63 21.74
CA ASP A 298 36.65 26.66 23.17
C ASP A 298 36.39 28.06 23.77
N ALA A 299 36.05 29.05 22.94
CA ALA A 299 35.91 30.45 23.36
C ALA A 299 34.46 30.82 23.73
N VAL A 300 34.28 31.89 24.51
CA VAL A 300 32.98 32.52 24.75
C VAL A 300 32.93 33.84 24.01
N ILE A 301 32.02 34.00 23.07
CA ILE A 301 31.80 35.23 22.31
C ILE A 301 30.38 35.70 22.60
N GLY A 302 30.22 36.76 23.39
CA GLY A 302 28.86 37.17 23.75
C GLY A 302 28.66 38.61 24.16
N PHE A 303 27.42 39.07 24.09
CA PHE A 303 27.05 40.46 24.37
C PHE A 303 27.74 41.49 23.47
N ASN A 304 28.34 41.08 22.34
CA ASN A 304 28.98 42.01 21.42
C ASN A 304 27.94 42.64 20.49
N ILE A 305 28.22 43.86 20.06
CA ILE A 305 27.26 44.70 19.33
C ILE A 305 27.93 45.29 18.08
N ALA A 306 27.32 45.08 16.92
CA ALA A 306 27.60 45.83 15.71
C ALA A 306 26.45 46.84 15.48
N ASP A 307 26.64 48.07 15.97
CA ASP A 307 25.57 49.08 16.09
C ASP A 307 25.58 50.16 14.99
N GLY A 308 26.53 50.10 14.05
CA GLY A 308 26.50 50.97 12.87
C GLY A 308 25.30 50.69 11.96
N ALA A 309 24.90 51.65 11.13
CA ALA A 309 23.63 51.59 10.39
C ALA A 309 23.42 50.29 9.57
N SER A 310 24.49 49.74 8.99
CA SER A 310 24.50 48.46 8.26
C SER A 310 25.32 47.37 8.96
N GLY A 311 25.57 47.54 10.26
CA GLY A 311 26.47 46.71 11.06
C GLY A 311 26.10 45.23 11.03
N SER A 312 27.12 44.40 10.82
CA SER A 312 26.99 42.98 10.52
C SER A 312 27.88 42.13 11.43
N GLY A 313 27.49 40.87 11.71
CA GLY A 313 28.31 39.95 12.50
C GLY A 313 28.49 40.41 13.94
N GLY A 314 27.42 40.40 14.75
CA GLY A 314 27.45 40.95 16.11
C GLY A 314 28.57 40.31 16.95
N GLY A 315 28.70 38.99 16.87
CA GLY A 315 29.84 38.25 17.40
C GLY A 315 31.03 38.28 16.45
N ILE A 316 30.87 37.70 15.27
CA ILE A 316 31.92 37.54 14.25
C ILE A 316 31.43 38.04 12.89
N LEU A 317 32.21 38.89 12.23
CA LEU A 317 32.08 39.19 10.81
C LEU A 317 33.31 38.67 10.05
N ASN A 318 33.07 37.72 9.14
CA ASN A 318 34.09 37.15 8.27
C ASN A 318 33.91 37.69 6.83
N ASP A 319 34.61 38.75 6.47
CA ASP A 319 34.57 39.35 5.13
C ASP A 319 35.55 38.68 4.17
N GLY A 320 35.34 37.39 3.88
CA GLY A 320 36.24 36.58 3.07
C GLY A 320 37.17 35.66 3.89
N GLY A 321 38.06 34.93 3.22
CA GLY A 321 39.08 34.13 3.89
C GLY A 321 38.55 32.83 4.48
N THR A 322 39.18 32.35 5.55
CA THR A 322 38.81 31.09 6.24
C THR A 322 38.40 31.36 7.68
N LEU A 323 37.21 30.86 8.04
CA LEU A 323 36.71 30.83 9.41
C LEU A 323 36.58 29.38 9.88
N THR A 324 37.24 29.05 10.98
CA THR A 324 37.03 27.78 11.68
C THR A 324 36.60 28.06 13.12
N VAL A 325 35.41 27.61 13.49
CA VAL A 325 34.90 27.66 14.86
C VAL A 325 34.70 26.24 15.36
N SER A 326 35.32 25.88 16.49
CA SER A 326 35.29 24.50 16.97
C SER A 326 35.36 24.38 18.49
N GLY A 327 35.28 23.13 18.97
CA GLY A 327 35.29 22.83 20.40
C GLY A 327 33.98 23.23 21.08
N ASN A 328 34.03 23.47 22.39
CA ASN A 328 32.90 23.94 23.19
C ASN A 328 32.70 25.46 23.07
N THR A 329 32.95 26.03 21.89
CA THR A 329 32.77 27.46 21.66
C THR A 329 31.29 27.82 21.82
N THR A 330 31.03 28.93 22.52
CA THR A 330 29.68 29.49 22.69
C THR A 330 29.63 30.88 22.11
N ILE A 331 28.70 31.13 21.18
CA ILE A 331 28.44 32.42 20.57
C ILE A 331 27.03 32.84 20.97
N SER A 332 26.90 33.76 21.91
CA SER A 332 25.58 34.06 22.49
C SER A 332 25.32 35.50 22.87
N ASN A 333 24.06 35.94 22.80
CA ASN A 333 23.64 37.28 23.18
C ASN A 333 24.31 38.39 22.37
N ASN A 334 24.78 38.10 21.16
CA ASN A 334 25.36 39.11 20.28
C ASN A 334 24.27 39.79 19.44
N THR A 335 24.48 41.05 19.09
CA THR A 335 23.51 41.86 18.33
C THR A 335 24.16 42.49 17.11
N ALA A 336 23.52 42.37 15.95
CA ALA A 336 23.87 43.08 14.73
C ALA A 336 22.66 43.87 14.23
N ASN A 337 22.92 44.99 13.57
CA ASN A 337 21.85 45.80 12.98
C ASN A 337 21.29 45.21 11.69
N ARG A 338 22.13 44.61 10.84
CA ARG A 338 21.75 44.20 9.48
C ARG A 338 21.65 42.68 9.31
N ALA A 339 22.68 41.94 9.68
CA ALA A 339 22.76 40.51 9.42
C ALA A 339 23.75 39.79 10.35
N GLY A 340 23.49 38.50 10.59
CA GLY A 340 24.37 37.62 11.35
C GLY A 340 24.53 38.08 12.80
N GLY A 341 23.48 37.96 13.61
CA GLY A 341 23.55 38.38 15.02
C GLY A 341 24.73 37.72 15.76
N GLY A 342 24.90 36.41 15.55
CA GLY A 342 26.08 35.68 15.98
C GLY A 342 27.23 35.80 15.00
N ILE A 343 27.04 35.30 13.77
CA ILE A 343 28.06 35.23 12.72
C ILE A 343 27.49 35.72 11.38
N GLU A 344 28.23 36.56 10.69
CA GLU A 344 28.08 36.75 9.24
C GLU A 344 29.35 36.33 8.51
N ALA A 345 29.19 35.59 7.41
CA ALA A 345 30.27 35.32 6.47
C ALA A 345 29.86 35.74 5.05
N THR A 346 30.74 36.50 4.38
CA THR A 346 30.52 37.01 3.03
C THR A 346 31.08 36.05 1.95
N SER A 347 30.74 36.33 0.68
CA SER A 347 31.01 35.50 -0.51
C SER A 347 32.44 34.97 -0.61
N GLY A 348 32.60 33.76 -1.16
CA GLY A 348 33.91 33.15 -1.45
C GLY A 348 34.66 32.54 -0.26
N SER A 349 34.10 32.54 0.96
CA SER A 349 34.73 32.01 2.17
C SER A 349 34.44 30.51 2.39
N LEU A 350 35.44 29.73 2.82
CA LEU A 350 35.23 28.39 3.36
C LEU A 350 35.08 28.51 4.88
N ASN A 351 33.88 28.22 5.38
CA ASN A 351 33.56 28.33 6.79
C ASN A 351 33.23 26.96 7.38
N THR A 352 33.84 26.62 8.51
CA THR A 352 33.57 25.37 9.24
C THR A 352 33.20 25.69 10.68
N ILE A 353 32.05 25.16 11.12
CA ILE A 353 31.56 25.26 12.49
C ILE A 353 31.33 23.84 13.01
N SER A 354 31.92 23.49 14.16
CA SER A 354 31.83 22.14 14.71
C SER A 354 31.69 22.11 16.23
N GLY A 355 30.64 21.49 16.74
CA GLY A 355 30.40 21.37 18.19
C GLY A 355 29.99 22.66 18.90
N THR A 356 29.82 23.76 18.17
CA THR A 356 29.55 25.09 18.71
C THR A 356 28.09 25.26 19.17
N THR A 357 27.88 26.04 20.23
CA THR A 357 26.56 26.54 20.64
C THR A 357 26.39 27.98 20.19
N ILE A 358 25.37 28.26 19.36
CA ILE A 358 25.05 29.60 18.85
C ILE A 358 23.65 29.93 19.36
N SER A 359 23.55 30.82 20.36
CA SER A 359 22.28 31.04 21.04
C SER A 359 21.93 32.47 21.41
N SER A 360 20.63 32.79 21.41
CA SER A 360 20.15 34.11 21.87
C SER A 360 20.78 35.30 21.14
N ASN A 361 21.22 35.12 19.90
CA ASN A 361 21.76 36.20 19.08
C ASN A 361 20.65 36.88 18.28
N ASN A 362 20.87 38.14 17.91
CA ASN A 362 19.87 39.01 17.31
C ASN A 362 20.41 39.74 16.08
N ALA A 363 19.66 39.68 14.97
CA ALA A 363 19.85 40.54 13.81
C ALA A 363 18.63 41.45 13.57
N GLY A 364 18.83 42.76 13.68
CA GLY A 364 17.82 43.78 13.35
C GLY A 364 16.66 43.93 14.33
N VAL A 365 16.64 43.22 15.46
CA VAL A 365 15.62 43.43 16.51
C VAL A 365 16.12 44.40 17.58
N SER A 366 15.18 45.09 18.25
CA SER A 366 15.44 46.17 19.22
C SER A 366 16.60 45.86 20.18
N PRO A 367 17.53 46.81 20.44
CA PRO A 367 17.42 48.25 20.18
C PRO A 367 17.67 48.69 18.72
N SER A 368 17.93 47.76 17.80
CA SER A 368 18.17 48.04 16.39
C SER A 368 16.90 48.10 15.51
N VAL A 369 16.94 48.92 14.45
CA VAL A 369 15.84 49.26 13.53
C VAL A 369 16.27 49.28 12.04
N ALA A 370 17.42 48.68 11.70
CA ALA A 370 17.93 48.68 10.32
C ALA A 370 17.47 47.45 9.52
N SER A 371 17.03 47.67 8.28
CA SER A 371 16.63 46.60 7.33
C SER A 371 17.84 46.02 6.58
N PRO A 372 17.85 44.73 6.20
CA PRO A 372 16.75 43.78 6.32
C PRO A 372 16.65 43.05 7.69
N GLY A 373 17.76 42.73 8.38
CA GLY A 373 17.72 42.01 9.67
C GLY A 373 17.64 40.49 9.50
N ASN A 374 18.64 39.88 8.86
CA ASN A 374 18.64 38.47 8.45
C ASN A 374 19.63 37.60 9.26
N GLY A 375 19.30 36.33 9.51
CA GLY A 375 20.25 35.38 10.09
C GLY A 375 20.57 35.70 11.54
N GLY A 376 19.62 35.49 12.46
CA GLY A 376 19.81 35.82 13.88
C GLY A 376 21.02 35.11 14.48
N GLY A 377 21.18 33.81 14.19
CA GLY A 377 22.36 33.03 14.53
C GLY A 377 23.49 33.23 13.51
N ILE A 378 23.29 32.70 12.30
CA ILE A 378 24.29 32.73 11.20
C ILE A 378 23.67 33.25 9.92
N HIS A 379 24.39 34.14 9.23
CA HIS A 379 24.07 34.61 7.89
C HIS A 379 25.21 34.33 6.91
N ILE A 380 24.91 33.62 5.81
CA ILE A 380 25.85 33.38 4.71
C ILE A 380 25.41 34.16 3.47
N GLY A 381 26.17 35.22 3.14
CA GLY A 381 25.94 36.04 1.96
C GLY A 381 26.60 35.50 0.69
N GLY A 382 26.00 35.78 -0.47
CA GLY A 382 26.59 35.45 -1.77
C GLY A 382 26.77 33.95 -2.01
N ASP A 383 27.89 33.55 -2.61
CA ASP A 383 28.24 32.16 -2.96
C ASP A 383 29.08 31.45 -1.87
N GLY A 384 29.07 31.97 -0.64
CA GLY A 384 29.82 31.42 0.49
C GLY A 384 29.48 29.96 0.78
N GLN A 385 30.45 29.21 1.31
CA GLN A 385 30.25 27.82 1.72
C GLN A 385 30.34 27.71 3.23
N LEU A 386 29.38 27.01 3.83
CA LEU A 386 29.35 26.73 5.26
C LEU A 386 29.11 25.25 5.51
N THR A 387 29.97 24.64 6.34
CA THR A 387 29.72 23.33 6.93
C THR A 387 29.50 23.47 8.43
N ILE A 388 28.36 22.99 8.91
CA ILE A 388 28.00 22.90 10.34
C ILE A 388 27.92 21.43 10.72
N SER A 389 28.61 21.04 11.80
CA SER A 389 28.60 19.67 12.30
C SER A 389 28.41 19.61 13.81
N GLY A 390 27.42 18.83 14.27
CA GLY A 390 27.03 18.80 15.68
C GLY A 390 26.61 20.16 16.21
N GLY A 391 26.71 20.36 17.53
CA GLY A 391 26.39 21.64 18.17
C GLY A 391 24.90 22.00 18.14
N SER A 392 24.61 23.26 18.45
CA SER A 392 23.24 23.79 18.46
C SER A 392 23.15 25.24 17.99
N VAL A 393 22.04 25.58 17.33
CA VAL A 393 21.65 26.93 16.92
C VAL A 393 20.27 27.18 17.53
N SER A 394 20.22 27.95 18.61
CA SER A 394 18.98 28.05 19.41
C SER A 394 18.60 29.43 19.91
N ASP A 395 17.30 29.70 20.03
CA ASP A 395 16.78 30.93 20.62
C ASP A 395 17.28 32.22 19.94
N ASN A 396 17.72 32.16 18.68
CA ASN A 396 18.17 33.32 17.94
C ASN A 396 16.99 34.02 17.27
N SER A 397 17.10 35.33 17.04
CA SER A 397 16.04 36.15 16.47
C SER A 397 16.52 36.99 15.30
N ALA A 398 15.72 37.02 14.23
CA ALA A 398 15.92 37.87 13.07
C ALA A 398 14.68 38.75 12.84
N ALA A 399 14.88 40.02 12.50
CA ALA A 399 13.78 40.94 12.21
C ALA A 399 13.02 40.60 10.93
N LEU A 400 13.67 39.94 9.97
CA LEU A 400 13.07 39.50 8.71
C LEU A 400 13.13 37.98 8.57
N ASP A 401 14.31 37.45 8.19
CA ASP A 401 14.45 36.05 7.75
C ASP A 401 15.51 35.25 8.49
N GLY A 402 15.31 33.94 8.58
CA GLY A 402 16.33 32.99 9.03
C GLY A 402 16.69 33.21 10.49
N GLY A 403 15.72 33.03 11.40
CA GLY A 403 15.92 33.29 12.83
C GLY A 403 17.17 32.60 13.36
N GLY A 404 17.37 31.33 13.00
CA GLY A 404 18.60 30.57 13.25
C GLY A 404 19.64 30.76 12.16
N LEU A 405 19.35 30.26 10.97
CA LEU A 405 20.28 30.17 9.84
C LEU A 405 19.71 30.83 8.59
N TRP A 406 20.54 31.58 7.88
CA TRP A 406 20.20 32.18 6.60
C TRP A 406 21.25 31.83 5.54
N ASN A 407 20.82 31.24 4.43
CA ASN A 407 21.66 30.88 3.28
C ASN A 407 21.27 31.71 2.06
N GLY A 408 22.25 32.42 1.48
CA GLY A 408 22.12 33.09 0.18
C GLY A 408 22.22 32.11 -1.00
N SER A 409 22.91 32.48 -2.07
CA SER A 409 23.12 31.64 -3.26
C SER A 409 24.16 30.51 -3.08
N GLY A 410 24.76 30.39 -1.90
CA GLY A 410 25.83 29.45 -1.58
C GLY A 410 25.37 28.06 -1.16
N LEU A 411 26.33 27.24 -0.72
CA LEU A 411 26.09 25.89 -0.19
C LEU A 411 26.20 25.90 1.33
N MET A 412 25.14 25.44 2.00
CA MET A 412 25.14 25.17 3.44
C MET A 412 24.94 23.67 3.70
N THR A 413 25.94 23.03 4.32
CA THR A 413 25.87 21.62 4.74
C THR A 413 25.73 21.55 6.25
N ILE A 414 24.73 20.83 6.73
CA ILE A 414 24.39 20.70 8.15
C ILE A 414 24.32 19.21 8.51
N ASN A 415 25.08 18.77 9.51
CA ASN A 415 25.13 17.37 9.92
C ASN A 415 25.04 17.22 11.44
N GLY A 416 23.99 16.55 11.94
CA GLY A 416 23.85 16.26 13.37
C GLY A 416 23.60 17.48 14.26
N THR A 417 23.26 18.63 13.66
CA THR A 417 23.04 19.89 14.39
C THR A 417 21.59 20.01 14.84
N THR A 418 21.40 20.56 16.04
CA THR A 418 20.08 20.95 16.56
C THR A 418 19.81 22.41 16.24
N ILE A 419 18.67 22.72 15.61
CA ILE A 419 18.19 24.08 15.30
C ILE A 419 16.86 24.27 16.02
N SER A 420 16.82 25.05 17.10
CA SER A 420 15.61 25.12 17.92
C SER A 420 15.26 26.44 18.58
N GLY A 421 13.96 26.76 18.70
CA GLY A 421 13.51 27.96 19.42
C GLY A 421 13.84 29.27 18.71
N ASN A 422 14.31 29.21 17.46
CA ASN A 422 14.68 30.42 16.72
C ASN A 422 13.43 31.11 16.15
N THR A 423 13.47 32.43 16.03
CA THR A 423 12.31 33.26 15.63
C THR A 423 12.65 34.21 14.49
N ALA A 424 11.86 34.17 13.42
CA ALA A 424 11.83 35.19 12.36
C ALA A 424 10.59 36.08 12.53
N LEU A 425 10.75 37.40 12.42
CA LEU A 425 9.71 38.40 12.69
C LEU A 425 9.14 39.06 11.43
N GLY A 426 9.66 38.72 10.24
CA GLY A 426 9.26 39.35 8.97
C GLY A 426 7.77 39.18 8.68
N ASP A 427 7.12 40.30 8.37
CA ASP A 427 5.67 40.38 8.17
C ASP A 427 5.21 39.91 6.78
N GLY A 428 6.13 39.79 5.84
CA GLY A 428 5.87 39.40 4.46
C GLY A 428 5.63 37.90 4.28
N ALA A 429 4.94 37.59 3.20
CA ALA A 429 4.66 36.23 2.73
C ALA A 429 5.93 35.45 2.36
N ASP A 430 6.92 36.16 1.83
CA ASP A 430 8.21 35.59 1.42
C ASP A 430 9.24 35.69 2.56
N ASP A 431 8.79 36.16 3.73
CA ASP A 431 9.61 36.27 4.92
C ASP A 431 9.39 35.04 5.82
N GLY A 432 10.42 34.61 6.54
CA GLY A 432 10.28 33.54 7.53
C GLY A 432 11.51 32.65 7.66
N GLY A 433 11.29 31.33 7.67
CA GLY A 433 12.37 30.38 7.94
C GLY A 433 12.85 30.50 9.39
N GLY A 434 11.93 30.41 10.36
CA GLY A 434 12.21 30.64 11.78
C GLY A 434 13.47 29.91 12.24
N GLY A 435 13.61 28.64 11.83
CA GLY A 435 14.86 27.89 11.95
C GLY A 435 15.86 28.21 10.85
N VAL A 436 15.48 27.93 9.59
CA VAL A 436 16.36 28.03 8.41
C VAL A 436 15.67 28.75 7.26
N PHE A 437 16.37 29.70 6.63
CA PHE A 437 15.94 30.35 5.39
C PHE A 437 16.94 30.08 4.27
N ASN A 438 16.46 29.61 3.12
CA ASN A 438 17.27 29.39 1.92
C ASN A 438 16.82 30.32 0.79
N ASN A 439 17.73 31.15 0.26
CA ASN A 439 17.44 32.15 -0.76
C ASN A 439 18.16 31.85 -2.07
N GLY A 440 17.59 30.95 -2.88
CA GLY A 440 18.17 30.52 -4.15
C GLY A 440 19.43 29.68 -4.05
N GLY A 441 19.92 29.37 -2.84
CA GLY A 441 21.09 28.53 -2.59
C GLY A 441 20.76 27.05 -2.49
N SER A 442 21.77 26.28 -2.06
CA SER A 442 21.65 24.85 -1.80
C SER A 442 21.87 24.55 -0.31
N ILE A 443 20.95 23.78 0.28
CA ILE A 443 21.08 23.28 1.64
C ILE A 443 21.05 21.75 1.64
N ALA A 444 21.99 21.14 2.34
CA ALA A 444 22.00 19.70 2.62
C ALA A 444 21.95 19.48 4.14
N ILE A 445 20.92 18.81 4.66
CA ILE A 445 20.75 18.52 6.09
C ILE A 445 20.69 17.01 6.34
N THR A 446 21.58 16.49 7.17
CA THR A 446 21.63 15.07 7.53
C THR A 446 21.58 14.86 9.03
N ASN A 447 20.76 13.92 9.49
CA ASN A 447 20.65 13.52 10.90
C ASN A 447 20.42 14.69 11.87
N GLY A 448 19.78 15.78 11.42
CA GLY A 448 19.55 16.99 12.20
C GLY A 448 18.27 16.92 13.04
N SER A 449 18.05 17.98 13.83
CA SER A 449 16.77 18.24 14.49
C SER A 449 16.40 19.71 14.30
N ILE A 450 15.26 20.01 13.67
CA ILE A 450 14.71 21.36 13.51
C ILE A 450 13.42 21.43 14.33
N ARG A 451 13.41 22.11 15.47
CA ARG A 451 12.26 22.07 16.37
C ARG A 451 11.91 23.36 17.06
N ASP A 452 10.62 23.55 17.31
CA ASP A 452 10.09 24.69 18.08
C ASP A 452 10.50 26.07 17.53
N ASN A 453 10.83 26.15 16.23
CA ASN A 453 11.16 27.42 15.59
C ASN A 453 9.88 28.11 15.11
N VAL A 454 9.91 29.44 15.04
CA VAL A 454 8.71 30.26 14.81
C VAL A 454 8.94 31.29 13.71
N ALA A 455 8.11 31.26 12.67
CA ALA A 455 7.93 32.39 11.75
C ALA A 455 6.73 33.22 12.25
N SER A 456 7.04 34.27 13.01
CA SER A 456 6.08 34.97 13.87
C SER A 456 5.48 36.25 13.27
N GLY A 457 6.05 36.76 12.18
CA GLY A 457 5.48 37.92 11.50
C GLY A 457 4.13 37.61 10.85
N SER A 458 3.34 38.64 10.58
CA SER A 458 1.91 38.49 10.25
C SER A 458 1.61 37.56 9.06
N ALA A 459 2.46 37.52 8.03
CA ALA A 459 2.40 36.54 6.95
C ALA A 459 3.63 35.61 6.88
N GLY A 460 4.36 35.46 7.99
CA GLY A 460 5.57 34.66 8.06
C GLY A 460 5.33 33.17 7.80
N SER A 461 6.27 32.54 7.10
CA SER A 461 6.13 31.16 6.63
C SER A 461 7.36 30.28 6.88
N GLY A 462 7.21 28.96 6.77
CA GLY A 462 8.32 28.03 6.96
C GLY A 462 8.86 28.08 8.38
N GLY A 463 8.05 27.73 9.38
CA GLY A 463 8.41 27.87 10.79
C GLY A 463 9.74 27.18 11.11
N GLY A 464 9.91 25.96 10.59
CA GLY A 464 11.18 25.24 10.62
C GLY A 464 12.12 25.68 9.49
N LEU A 465 11.65 25.63 8.24
CA LEU A 465 12.43 25.98 7.05
C LEU A 465 11.59 26.67 5.96
N LEU A 466 12.14 27.73 5.35
CA LEU A 466 11.59 28.34 4.15
C LEU A 466 12.61 28.21 2.99
N ASN A 467 12.20 27.52 1.92
CA ASN A 467 12.99 27.36 0.69
C ASN A 467 12.49 28.30 -0.41
N PHE A 468 13.19 29.41 -0.60
CA PHE A 468 12.85 30.45 -1.55
C PHE A 468 13.64 30.28 -2.85
N GLY A 469 13.06 29.58 -3.84
CA GLY A 469 13.66 29.36 -5.16
C GLY A 469 15.00 28.58 -5.19
N GLY A 470 15.33 27.86 -4.12
CA GLY A 470 16.58 27.10 -3.98
C GLY A 470 16.42 25.58 -3.94
N LEU A 471 17.53 24.89 -3.69
CA LEU A 471 17.60 23.43 -3.53
C LEU A 471 17.73 23.06 -2.06
N VAL A 472 16.88 22.15 -1.57
CA VAL A 472 16.98 21.56 -0.23
C VAL A 472 16.99 20.04 -0.34
N GLU A 473 18.03 19.42 0.21
CA GLU A 473 18.13 17.96 0.34
C GLU A 473 18.23 17.60 1.83
N MET A 474 17.37 16.69 2.28
CA MET A 474 17.33 16.30 3.69
C MET A 474 17.25 14.79 3.86
N THR A 475 18.02 14.24 4.80
CA THR A 475 18.00 12.80 5.10
C THR A 475 18.03 12.51 6.60
N GLY A 476 17.10 11.69 7.09
CA GLY A 476 17.09 11.20 8.47
C GLY A 476 16.95 12.29 9.54
N THR A 477 16.37 13.44 9.17
CA THR A 477 16.22 14.61 10.05
C THR A 477 14.80 14.66 10.62
N THR A 478 14.67 15.14 11.86
CA THR A 478 13.36 15.38 12.48
C THR A 478 13.01 16.87 12.46
N ILE A 479 11.83 17.22 11.97
CA ILE A 479 11.25 18.56 11.95
C ILE A 479 9.98 18.55 12.79
N THR A 480 10.00 19.18 13.96
CA THR A 480 8.87 19.07 14.90
C THR A 480 8.54 20.29 15.74
N GLY A 481 7.25 20.53 16.02
CA GLY A 481 6.82 21.62 16.90
C GLY A 481 7.02 23.02 16.32
N ASN A 482 7.41 23.13 15.04
CA ASN A 482 7.65 24.42 14.40
C ASN A 482 6.32 25.09 14.04
N ARG A 483 6.31 26.43 14.06
CA ARG A 483 5.09 27.22 13.88
C ARG A 483 5.29 28.34 12.86
N ALA A 484 4.30 28.54 12.00
CA ALA A 484 4.21 29.67 11.08
C ALA A 484 2.81 30.29 11.14
N ASN A 485 2.71 31.57 10.84
CA ASN A 485 1.41 32.24 10.79
C ASN A 485 0.67 31.98 9.47
N ARG A 486 1.39 31.97 8.35
CA ARG A 486 0.82 31.88 6.99
C ARG A 486 0.81 30.47 6.43
N ALA A 487 1.98 29.87 6.28
CA ALA A 487 2.15 28.65 5.51
C ALA A 487 3.34 27.81 6.01
N GLY A 488 3.23 26.49 5.88
CA GLY A 488 4.37 25.60 6.09
C GLY A 488 4.87 25.65 7.53
N GLY A 489 4.07 25.16 8.49
CA GLY A 489 4.49 25.16 9.89
C GLY A 489 5.86 24.51 10.08
N GLY A 490 6.08 23.39 9.41
CA GLY A 490 7.39 22.75 9.26
C GLY A 490 8.22 23.39 8.14
N ILE A 491 7.79 23.20 6.89
CA ILE A 491 8.49 23.66 5.69
C ILE A 491 7.54 24.40 4.76
N GLU A 492 7.99 25.51 4.18
CA GLU A 492 7.44 26.02 2.91
C GLU A 492 8.50 26.00 1.79
N SER A 493 8.07 25.64 0.58
CA SER A 493 8.85 25.73 -0.66
C SER A 493 8.11 26.61 -1.68
N THR A 494 8.77 27.64 -2.22
CA THR A 494 8.15 28.61 -3.12
C THR A 494 8.35 28.26 -4.61
N ALA A 495 7.97 29.16 -5.51
CA ALA A 495 8.14 28.97 -6.95
C ALA A 495 9.61 28.67 -7.31
N ASP A 496 9.80 27.82 -8.31
CA ASP A 496 11.10 27.38 -8.83
C ASP A 496 12.03 26.69 -7.81
N SER A 497 11.52 26.33 -6.62
CA SER A 497 12.26 25.59 -5.61
C SER A 497 12.20 24.06 -5.84
N SER A 498 13.21 23.35 -5.34
CA SER A 498 13.30 21.89 -5.32
C SER A 498 13.62 21.40 -3.92
N THR A 499 12.79 20.53 -3.37
CA THR A 499 12.95 19.99 -2.00
C THR A 499 12.81 18.48 -2.01
N THR A 500 13.82 17.78 -1.48
CA THR A 500 13.85 16.31 -1.40
C THR A 500 14.03 15.89 0.06
N LEU A 501 13.10 15.07 0.55
CA LEU A 501 13.04 14.58 1.92
C LEU A 501 13.13 13.05 1.92
N LEU A 502 14.21 12.50 2.47
CA LEU A 502 14.45 11.06 2.54
C LEU A 502 14.45 10.59 4.01
N TYR A 503 13.46 9.78 4.40
CA TYR A 503 13.27 9.33 5.79
C TYR A 503 13.23 10.48 6.80
N VAL A 504 12.53 11.56 6.44
CA VAL A 504 12.35 12.75 7.29
C VAL A 504 11.05 12.64 8.08
N SER A 505 11.07 13.07 9.33
CA SER A 505 9.86 13.14 10.17
C SER A 505 9.38 14.60 10.28
N LEU A 506 8.23 14.91 9.67
CA LEU A 506 7.51 16.18 9.75
C LEU A 506 6.36 16.05 10.75
N ASN A 507 6.62 16.27 12.04
CA ASN A 507 5.64 15.95 13.09
C ASN A 507 5.25 17.15 13.96
N LEU A 508 3.99 17.28 14.34
CA LEU A 508 3.52 18.29 15.31
C LEU A 508 3.81 19.74 14.90
N ASN A 509 3.95 20.01 13.61
CA ASN A 509 4.15 21.36 13.08
C ASN A 509 2.80 22.05 12.83
N ASN A 510 2.83 23.37 12.77
CA ASN A 510 1.60 24.16 12.89
C ASN A 510 1.61 25.42 12.01
N ALA A 511 0.59 25.56 11.17
CA ALA A 511 0.32 26.77 10.42
C ALA A 511 -0.97 27.43 10.93
N GLY A 512 -0.87 28.66 11.45
CA GLY A 512 -2.02 29.53 11.74
C GLY A 512 -2.70 29.36 13.10
N LEU A 513 -2.17 28.60 14.06
CA LEU A 513 -2.75 28.55 15.42
C LEU A 513 -2.21 29.65 16.36
N SER A 514 -3.04 29.95 17.37
CA SER A 514 -2.82 30.94 18.43
C SER A 514 -1.37 30.99 18.96
N PRO A 515 -0.77 32.19 19.12
CA PRO A 515 -1.44 33.50 19.16
C PRO A 515 -1.78 34.12 17.78
N ALA A 516 -1.59 33.43 16.66
CA ALA A 516 -1.91 33.96 15.34
C ALA A 516 -3.38 33.74 14.90
N THR A 517 -3.95 34.72 14.20
CA THR A 517 -5.15 34.59 13.37
C THR A 517 -4.73 34.14 11.97
N ALA A 518 -5.35 33.09 11.44
CA ALA A 518 -5.06 32.52 10.12
C ALA A 518 -5.00 33.57 9.00
N ALA A 519 -3.94 33.54 8.18
CA ALA A 519 -3.86 34.33 6.96
C ALA A 519 -2.83 33.74 5.95
N PRO A 520 -3.12 32.67 5.19
CA PRO A 520 -4.31 31.81 5.23
C PRO A 520 -4.18 30.59 6.17
N GLY A 521 -3.00 30.24 6.68
CA GLY A 521 -2.82 29.15 7.67
C GLY A 521 -2.77 27.75 7.05
N ASN A 522 -2.05 27.56 5.95
CA ASN A 522 -2.04 26.33 5.15
C ASN A 522 -0.80 25.45 5.38
N GLY A 523 -0.91 24.14 5.19
CA GLY A 523 0.25 23.24 5.17
C GLY A 523 0.95 23.13 6.53
N GLY A 524 0.32 22.47 7.49
CA GLY A 524 0.85 22.38 8.86
C GLY A 524 2.26 21.76 8.88
N GLY A 525 2.46 20.67 8.15
CA GLY A 525 3.76 20.04 7.94
C GLY A 525 4.56 20.68 6.80
N PHE A 526 4.04 20.60 5.57
CA PHE A 526 4.71 21.08 4.36
C PHE A 526 3.75 21.88 3.46
N HIS A 527 4.22 23.01 2.91
CA HIS A 527 3.50 23.82 1.94
C HIS A 527 4.30 24.07 0.65
N VAL A 528 3.68 23.89 -0.52
CA VAL A 528 4.26 24.22 -1.84
C VAL A 528 3.53 25.39 -2.48
N THR A 529 4.19 26.54 -2.58
CA THR A 529 3.71 27.71 -3.31
C THR A 529 4.25 27.73 -4.75
N GLY A 530 3.40 28.10 -5.72
CA GLY A 530 3.83 28.22 -7.12
C GLY A 530 4.13 26.86 -7.76
N ASN A 531 5.12 26.81 -8.64
CA ASN A 531 5.50 25.64 -9.45
C ASN A 531 6.63 24.81 -8.82
N GLY A 532 6.84 24.89 -7.49
CA GLY A 532 7.89 24.14 -6.79
C GLY A 532 7.74 22.62 -6.95
N SER A 533 8.86 21.90 -6.80
CA SER A 533 8.93 20.43 -6.87
C SER A 533 9.32 19.84 -5.53
N VAL A 534 8.55 18.86 -5.06
CA VAL A 534 8.79 18.18 -3.79
C VAL A 534 8.76 16.67 -3.97
N GLU A 535 9.75 16.01 -3.39
CA GLU A 535 9.84 14.55 -3.31
C GLU A 535 10.00 14.14 -1.84
N ILE A 536 9.07 13.33 -1.35
CA ILE A 536 9.05 12.80 0.02
C ILE A 536 9.09 11.28 -0.08
N THR A 537 10.15 10.67 0.42
CA THR A 537 10.35 9.21 0.39
C THR A 537 10.58 8.67 1.78
N GLY A 538 9.65 7.83 2.25
CA GLY A 538 9.64 7.30 3.60
C GLY A 538 9.47 8.39 4.68
N GLY A 539 9.66 8.00 5.94
CA GLY A 539 9.48 8.92 7.07
C GLY A 539 8.02 9.11 7.47
N THR A 540 7.72 10.23 8.12
CA THR A 540 6.40 10.48 8.73
C THR A 540 5.94 11.92 8.54
N VAL A 541 4.63 12.13 8.42
CA VAL A 541 3.96 13.43 8.44
C VAL A 541 2.84 13.33 9.47
N ASN A 542 3.13 13.56 10.76
CA ASN A 542 2.21 13.18 11.82
C ASN A 542 1.79 14.31 12.75
N GLY A 543 0.49 14.39 13.08
CA GLY A 543 -0.02 15.31 14.10
C GLY A 543 0.17 16.79 13.76
N ASN A 544 0.33 17.14 12.49
CA ASN A 544 0.46 18.53 12.05
C ASN A 544 -0.91 19.20 11.98
N VAL A 545 -0.95 20.51 12.17
CA VAL A 545 -2.18 21.29 12.19
C VAL A 545 -2.10 22.47 11.24
N ALA A 546 -3.13 22.63 10.42
CA ALA A 546 -3.35 23.81 9.59
C ALA A 546 -4.66 24.48 9.99
N ALA A 547 -4.62 25.80 10.20
CA ALA A 547 -5.82 26.57 10.53
C ALA A 547 -6.82 26.68 9.37
N SER A 548 -6.39 26.41 8.12
CA SER A 548 -7.28 26.36 6.96
C SER A 548 -7.21 25.01 6.23
N GLU A 549 -6.13 24.72 5.50
CA GLU A 549 -6.07 23.58 4.58
C GLU A 549 -4.75 22.81 4.67
N GLY A 550 -4.79 21.52 4.32
CA GLY A 550 -3.58 20.69 4.19
C GLY A 550 -2.91 20.50 5.55
N GLY A 551 -3.58 19.82 6.47
CA GLY A 551 -3.09 19.65 7.84
C GLY A 551 -1.66 19.09 7.87
N GLY A 552 -1.42 18.04 7.10
CA GLY A 552 -0.09 17.49 6.84
C GLY A 552 0.62 18.22 5.70
N LEU A 553 0.13 18.01 4.47
CA LEU A 553 0.77 18.44 3.23
C LEU A 553 -0.17 19.32 2.40
N TRP A 554 0.36 20.41 1.84
CA TRP A 554 -0.37 21.30 0.94
C TRP A 554 0.41 21.50 -0.36
N ASN A 555 -0.20 21.18 -1.50
CA ASN A 555 0.35 21.36 -2.83
C ASN A 555 -0.48 22.37 -3.63
N GLY A 556 0.12 23.51 -3.96
CA GLY A 556 -0.47 24.49 -4.88
C GLY A 556 -0.32 24.05 -6.34
N THR A 557 0.13 24.93 -7.23
CA THR A 557 0.36 24.61 -8.65
C THR A 557 1.62 23.78 -8.93
N GLY A 558 2.24 23.22 -7.88
CA GLY A 558 3.52 22.51 -7.94
C GLY A 558 3.36 21.04 -8.25
N THR A 559 4.47 20.31 -8.12
CA THR A 559 4.50 18.85 -8.16
C THR A 559 4.91 18.31 -6.79
N MET A 560 4.13 17.41 -6.24
CA MET A 560 4.42 16.72 -4.99
C MET A 560 4.37 15.21 -5.21
N THR A 561 5.50 14.54 -5.00
CA THR A 561 5.61 13.08 -4.99
C THR A 561 5.79 12.59 -3.57
N VAL A 562 4.95 11.66 -3.13
CA VAL A 562 4.96 11.05 -1.81
C VAL A 562 5.06 9.54 -1.97
N ASP A 563 6.16 8.94 -1.51
CA ASP A 563 6.46 7.52 -1.67
C ASP A 563 6.74 6.88 -0.31
N GLY A 564 6.07 5.78 0.03
CA GLY A 564 6.35 5.01 1.25
C GLY A 564 6.18 5.76 2.57
N THR A 565 5.48 6.89 2.57
CA THR A 565 5.38 7.81 3.72
C THR A 565 4.11 7.54 4.53
N VAL A 566 4.21 7.63 5.87
CA VAL A 566 3.06 7.57 6.78
C VAL A 566 2.57 8.98 7.07
N ILE A 567 1.29 9.27 6.79
CA ILE A 567 0.61 10.55 7.00
C ILE A 567 -0.51 10.31 8.01
N ASP A 568 -0.24 10.61 9.29
CA ASP A 568 -1.08 10.15 10.41
C ASP A 568 -1.53 11.29 11.33
N GLY A 569 -2.83 11.38 11.60
CA GLY A 569 -3.36 12.23 12.66
C GLY A 569 -3.24 13.73 12.41
N ASN A 570 -3.17 14.17 11.15
CA ASN A 570 -3.07 15.59 10.81
C ASN A 570 -4.46 16.25 10.77
N VAL A 571 -4.52 17.55 11.07
CA VAL A 571 -5.78 18.29 11.23
C VAL A 571 -5.81 19.55 10.35
N ALA A 572 -6.89 19.73 9.59
CA ALA A 572 -7.20 20.94 8.86
C ALA A 572 -8.51 21.56 9.37
N SER A 573 -8.45 22.82 9.82
CA SER A 573 -9.55 23.48 10.55
C SER A 573 -10.26 24.62 9.81
N GLY A 574 -10.10 24.71 8.48
CA GLY A 574 -10.78 25.72 7.69
C GLY A 574 -12.29 25.49 7.60
N ASP A 575 -13.07 26.54 7.86
CA ASP A 575 -14.54 26.43 7.97
C ASP A 575 -15.28 26.27 6.62
N ASP A 576 -14.68 26.70 5.52
CA ASP A 576 -15.31 26.68 4.20
C ASP A 576 -15.28 25.29 3.55
N ALA A 577 -16.13 25.09 2.55
CA ALA A 577 -16.34 23.79 1.92
C ALA A 577 -15.19 23.36 1.00
N ASP A 578 -14.47 24.33 0.45
CA ASP A 578 -13.25 24.15 -0.31
C ASP A 578 -12.01 24.11 0.58
N ASN A 579 -12.18 24.22 1.91
CA ASN A 579 -11.11 24.05 2.87
C ASN A 579 -11.15 22.60 3.42
N GLY A 580 -9.98 21.99 3.58
CA GLY A 580 -9.93 20.57 3.92
C GLY A 580 -8.57 19.93 3.73
N GLY A 581 -8.56 18.64 3.41
CA GLY A 581 -7.33 17.88 3.22
C GLY A 581 -6.60 17.70 4.54
N GLY A 582 -7.24 17.03 5.51
CA GLY A 582 -6.64 16.82 6.84
C GLY A 582 -5.23 16.25 6.72
N GLY A 583 -5.06 15.23 5.88
CA GLY A 583 -3.76 14.70 5.48
C GLY A 583 -3.10 15.55 4.39
N ILE A 584 -3.73 15.60 3.20
CA ILE A 584 -3.17 16.23 2.00
C ILE A 584 -4.22 17.13 1.32
N PHE A 585 -3.82 18.33 0.94
CA PHE A 585 -4.60 19.23 0.10
C PHE A 585 -3.85 19.52 -1.21
N ASN A 586 -4.46 19.26 -2.36
CA ASN A 586 -3.88 19.51 -3.68
C ASN A 586 -4.76 20.47 -4.49
N VAL A 587 -4.25 21.65 -4.85
CA VAL A 587 -5.01 22.68 -5.57
C VAL A 587 -4.28 23.17 -6.81
N GLY A 588 -4.75 22.74 -7.98
CA GLY A 588 -4.16 23.09 -9.27
C GLY A 588 -2.80 22.44 -9.59
N GLY A 589 -2.25 21.63 -8.68
CA GLY A 589 -0.97 20.93 -8.86
C GLY A 589 -1.10 19.48 -9.29
N THR A 590 0.07 18.85 -9.43
CA THR A 590 0.22 17.40 -9.65
C THR A 590 0.65 16.73 -8.35
N LEU A 591 -0.18 15.82 -7.86
CA LEU A 591 0.08 14.98 -6.69
C LEU A 591 0.30 13.54 -7.15
N VAL A 592 1.42 12.94 -6.76
CA VAL A 592 1.72 11.53 -7.00
C VAL A 592 1.97 10.85 -5.67
N ILE A 593 1.23 9.78 -5.37
CA ILE A 593 1.33 9.03 -4.13
C ILE A 593 1.56 7.56 -4.46
N SER A 594 2.57 6.95 -3.87
CA SER A 594 2.84 5.51 -3.98
C SER A 594 3.17 4.91 -2.62
N ASP A 595 2.70 3.68 -2.36
CA ASP A 595 3.07 2.88 -1.19
C ASP A 595 2.87 3.60 0.16
N ALA A 596 1.99 4.60 0.22
CA ALA A 596 1.79 5.44 1.40
C ALA A 596 0.70 4.89 2.32
N THR A 597 0.67 5.39 3.56
CA THR A 597 -0.43 5.17 4.49
C THR A 597 -0.95 6.52 4.97
N ILE A 598 -2.21 6.84 4.67
CA ILE A 598 -2.86 8.10 5.01
C ILE A 598 -3.99 7.78 5.98
N GLN A 599 -3.75 8.03 7.27
CA GLN A 599 -4.67 7.57 8.30
C GLN A 599 -4.97 8.56 9.42
N ASN A 600 -6.12 8.40 10.08
CA ASN A 600 -6.55 9.20 11.23
C ASN A 600 -6.56 10.72 10.98
N ASN A 601 -6.53 11.17 9.72
CA ASN A 601 -6.49 12.60 9.42
C ASN A 601 -7.89 13.19 9.49
N VAL A 602 -7.98 14.45 9.91
CA VAL A 602 -9.25 15.09 10.23
C VAL A 602 -9.37 16.44 9.52
N ALA A 603 -10.46 16.63 8.79
CA ALA A 603 -10.93 17.94 8.36
C ALA A 603 -12.07 18.38 9.29
N ASP A 604 -11.73 19.14 10.35
CA ASP A 604 -12.61 19.46 11.47
C ASP A 604 -13.27 20.85 11.40
N GLY A 605 -12.96 21.63 10.37
CA GLY A 605 -13.68 22.87 10.10
C GLY A 605 -15.17 22.63 9.83
N VAL A 606 -16.00 23.67 10.00
CA VAL A 606 -17.48 23.52 9.96
C VAL A 606 -17.94 22.79 8.68
N SER A 607 -17.42 23.19 7.52
CA SER A 607 -17.70 22.54 6.23
C SER A 607 -16.52 21.72 5.72
N GLY A 608 -15.58 21.34 6.59
CA GLY A 608 -14.33 20.68 6.25
C GLY A 608 -14.52 19.36 5.51
N SER A 609 -13.65 19.12 4.54
CA SER A 609 -13.81 18.06 3.55
C SER A 609 -12.50 17.35 3.21
N GLY A 610 -12.56 16.14 2.64
CA GLY A 610 -11.36 15.41 2.26
C GLY A 610 -10.49 15.10 3.48
N GLY A 611 -10.99 14.29 4.42
CA GLY A 611 -10.31 14.02 5.69
C GLY A 611 -8.89 13.51 5.47
N GLY A 612 -8.74 12.53 4.58
CA GLY A 612 -7.43 12.10 4.08
C GLY A 612 -6.89 13.05 3.02
N ILE A 613 -7.56 13.15 1.87
CA ILE A 613 -7.13 13.91 0.70
C ILE A 613 -8.26 14.82 0.20
N PHE A 614 -7.93 16.09 -0.06
CA PHE A 614 -8.77 16.97 -0.87
C PHE A 614 -8.04 17.30 -2.18
N ASN A 615 -8.68 17.00 -3.32
CA ASN A 615 -8.10 17.16 -4.65
C ASN A 615 -8.91 18.13 -5.52
N ALA A 616 -8.26 19.22 -5.88
CA ALA A 616 -8.65 20.25 -6.84
C ALA A 616 -7.62 20.39 -7.98
N GLY A 617 -6.78 19.37 -8.20
CA GLY A 617 -5.77 19.30 -9.25
C GLY A 617 -5.76 17.93 -9.92
N THR A 618 -4.56 17.45 -10.29
CA THR A 618 -4.35 16.07 -10.76
C THR A 618 -3.75 15.24 -9.64
N ALA A 619 -4.32 14.07 -9.35
CA ALA A 619 -3.80 13.13 -8.38
C ALA A 619 -3.65 11.72 -9.01
N THR A 620 -2.48 11.11 -8.83
CA THR A 620 -2.22 9.70 -9.13
C THR A 620 -1.84 9.01 -7.83
N ILE A 621 -2.59 7.99 -7.45
CA ILE A 621 -2.44 7.25 -6.20
C ILE A 621 -2.24 5.78 -6.56
N ASP A 622 -1.16 5.17 -6.09
CA ASP A 622 -0.82 3.77 -6.36
C ASP A 622 -0.52 3.03 -5.06
N ASN A 623 -1.06 1.82 -4.92
CA ASN A 623 -0.81 0.89 -3.80
C ASN A 623 -0.84 1.56 -2.40
N THR A 624 -1.77 2.49 -2.19
CA THR A 624 -1.83 3.32 -0.98
C THR A 624 -3.02 2.91 -0.10
N THR A 625 -2.85 2.97 1.21
CA THR A 625 -3.94 2.77 2.17
C THR A 625 -4.42 4.12 2.70
N ILE A 626 -5.71 4.40 2.56
CA ILE A 626 -6.38 5.60 3.11
C ILE A 626 -7.40 5.10 4.13
N SER A 627 -7.08 5.17 5.43
CA SER A 627 -7.92 4.60 6.48
C SER A 627 -8.26 5.53 7.63
N ASP A 628 -9.40 5.31 8.29
CA ASP A 628 -9.76 6.02 9.54
C ASP A 628 -9.79 7.56 9.43
N ASN A 629 -9.86 8.11 8.22
CA ASN A 629 -9.87 9.57 8.04
C ASN A 629 -11.29 10.10 8.20
N THR A 630 -11.40 11.31 8.75
CA THR A 630 -12.68 11.92 9.11
C THR A 630 -12.84 13.29 8.47
N ALA A 631 -13.98 13.53 7.83
CA ALA A 631 -14.38 14.84 7.33
C ALA A 631 -15.74 15.24 7.92
N ASN A 632 -15.88 16.51 8.28
CA ASN A 632 -17.16 17.02 8.80
C ASN A 632 -18.27 17.05 7.74
N ARG A 633 -17.94 17.38 6.48
CA ARG A 633 -18.92 17.57 5.40
C ARG A 633 -18.93 16.45 4.36
N ALA A 634 -17.79 16.13 3.75
CA ALA A 634 -17.75 15.21 2.63
C ALA A 634 -16.37 14.57 2.42
N GLY A 635 -16.35 13.36 1.85
CA GLY A 635 -15.12 12.67 1.47
C GLY A 635 -14.24 12.36 2.69
N GLY A 636 -14.66 11.42 3.54
CA GLY A 636 -13.88 11.04 4.73
C GLY A 636 -12.45 10.65 4.34
N GLY A 637 -12.33 9.80 3.31
CA GLY A 637 -11.04 9.45 2.70
C GLY A 637 -10.56 10.48 1.69
N LEU A 638 -11.36 10.74 0.65
CA LEU A 638 -11.00 11.59 -0.48
C LEU A 638 -12.19 12.45 -0.97
N GLU A 639 -11.96 13.73 -1.22
CA GLU A 639 -12.85 14.56 -2.04
C GLU A 639 -12.15 15.00 -3.33
N ALA A 640 -12.84 14.84 -4.47
CA ALA A 640 -12.44 15.38 -5.76
C ALA A 640 -13.46 16.45 -6.20
N ILE A 641 -12.99 17.65 -6.57
CA ILE A 641 -13.87 18.76 -6.97
C ILE A 641 -13.82 19.06 -8.47
N GLY A 642 -14.59 20.05 -8.93
CA GLY A 642 -14.72 20.38 -10.34
C GLY A 642 -13.40 20.66 -11.06
N GLY A 643 -13.24 20.11 -12.26
CA GLY A 643 -12.02 20.17 -13.06
C GLY A 643 -10.84 19.32 -12.56
N SER A 644 -10.98 18.63 -11.42
CA SER A 644 -9.93 17.74 -10.89
C SER A 644 -9.99 16.35 -11.51
N THR A 645 -8.85 15.66 -11.49
CA THR A 645 -8.73 14.26 -11.89
C THR A 645 -8.01 13.46 -10.82
N THR A 646 -8.51 12.26 -10.53
CA THR A 646 -7.88 11.31 -9.61
C THR A 646 -7.87 9.93 -10.25
N SER A 647 -6.69 9.32 -10.35
CA SER A 647 -6.51 7.91 -10.67
C SER A 647 -5.98 7.20 -9.44
N PHE A 648 -6.70 6.21 -8.94
CA PHE A 648 -6.30 5.38 -7.80
C PHE A 648 -6.22 3.93 -8.27
N ALA A 649 -5.00 3.39 -8.32
CA ALA A 649 -4.71 2.01 -8.69
C ALA A 649 -4.17 1.21 -7.49
N GLY A 650 -4.75 0.03 -7.22
CA GLY A 650 -4.35 -0.79 -6.07
C GLY A 650 -4.67 -0.13 -4.71
N GLY A 651 -4.37 -0.81 -3.61
CA GLY A 651 -4.56 -0.26 -2.27
C GLY A 651 -6.00 -0.27 -1.75
N SER A 652 -6.29 0.56 -0.74
CA SER A 652 -7.58 0.53 -0.04
C SER A 652 -8.05 1.89 0.51
N LEU A 653 -9.36 2.05 0.61
CA LEU A 653 -10.10 3.12 1.28
C LEU A 653 -10.95 2.45 2.38
N THR A 654 -10.48 2.48 3.62
CA THR A 654 -11.06 1.70 4.72
C THR A 654 -11.51 2.54 5.90
N ASP A 655 -12.68 2.26 6.46
CA ASP A 655 -13.13 2.86 7.74
C ASP A 655 -13.12 4.40 7.78
N ASN A 656 -13.23 5.07 6.62
CA ASN A 656 -13.27 6.52 6.56
C ASN A 656 -14.69 7.04 6.86
N VAL A 657 -14.78 8.21 7.47
CA VAL A 657 -16.04 8.78 7.98
C VAL A 657 -16.30 10.16 7.40
N ALA A 658 -17.46 10.34 6.78
CA ALA A 658 -18.00 11.65 6.41
C ALA A 658 -19.24 11.95 7.25
N GLY A 659 -19.24 13.10 7.94
CA GLY A 659 -20.36 13.52 8.76
C GLY A 659 -20.45 12.84 10.14
N PRO A 660 -19.38 12.80 10.96
CA PRO A 660 -19.47 12.20 12.29
C PRO A 660 -20.57 12.86 13.16
N SER A 661 -21.08 12.14 14.15
CA SER A 661 -22.20 12.62 14.98
C SER A 661 -21.94 14.02 15.57
N GLY A 662 -22.80 14.98 15.21
CA GLY A 662 -22.69 16.37 15.66
C GLY A 662 -21.98 17.33 14.69
N SER A 663 -21.52 16.85 13.52
CA SER A 663 -20.93 17.69 12.47
C SER A 663 -21.99 18.34 11.54
N ALA A 664 -21.54 19.16 10.60
CA ALA A 664 -22.39 19.81 9.61
C ALA A 664 -22.90 18.81 8.54
N ALA A 665 -24.15 19.01 8.11
CA ALA A 665 -24.75 18.30 6.98
C ALA A 665 -24.18 18.81 5.63
N PRO A 666 -24.11 17.97 4.57
CA PRO A 666 -24.80 16.69 4.41
C PRO A 666 -24.07 15.44 4.95
N GLY A 667 -22.74 15.38 4.99
CA GLY A 667 -22.02 14.17 5.44
C GLY A 667 -22.01 13.06 4.39
N ASN A 668 -21.53 13.36 3.19
CA ASN A 668 -21.61 12.47 2.01
C ASN A 668 -20.27 11.83 1.63
N GLY A 669 -20.30 10.61 1.07
CA GLY A 669 -19.11 9.96 0.52
C GLY A 669 -18.10 9.57 1.62
N GLY A 670 -18.38 8.49 2.37
CA GLY A 670 -17.52 8.08 3.48
C GLY A 670 -16.09 7.82 3.03
N ALA A 671 -15.91 7.07 1.95
CA ALA A 671 -14.61 6.91 1.29
C ALA A 671 -14.33 8.03 0.29
N VAL A 672 -15.15 8.18 -0.74
CA VAL A 672 -14.93 9.13 -1.84
C VAL A 672 -16.16 9.99 -2.08
N HIS A 673 -15.93 11.29 -2.24
CA HIS A 673 -16.94 12.25 -2.68
C HIS A 673 -16.48 13.00 -3.94
N ILE A 674 -17.31 13.05 -4.98
CA ILE A 674 -17.02 13.74 -6.23
C ILE A 674 -17.98 14.91 -6.42
N SER A 675 -17.47 16.13 -6.26
CA SER A 675 -18.19 17.39 -6.42
C SER A 675 -18.08 17.93 -7.86
N ASN A 676 -19.17 18.50 -8.38
CA ASN A 676 -19.22 19.10 -9.73
C ASN A 676 -18.68 18.14 -10.81
N ASP A 677 -17.93 18.63 -11.80
CA ASP A 677 -17.38 17.84 -12.91
C ASP A 677 -16.04 17.16 -12.58
N GLY A 678 -15.78 16.89 -11.29
CA GLY A 678 -14.63 16.10 -10.86
C GLY A 678 -14.67 14.68 -11.42
N SER A 679 -13.48 14.07 -11.56
CA SER A 679 -13.34 12.72 -12.13
C SER A 679 -12.48 11.84 -11.24
N VAL A 680 -13.00 10.67 -10.86
CA VAL A 680 -12.25 9.65 -10.10
C VAL A 680 -12.33 8.30 -10.82
N GLU A 681 -11.16 7.69 -11.02
CA GLU A 681 -11.01 6.32 -11.50
C GLU A 681 -10.40 5.45 -10.40
N LEU A 682 -11.11 4.39 -10.01
CA LEU A 682 -10.67 3.39 -9.05
C LEU A 682 -10.43 2.06 -9.77
N THR A 683 -9.18 1.64 -9.84
CA THR A 683 -8.79 0.36 -10.45
C THR A 683 -8.14 -0.53 -9.41
N GLU A 684 -8.68 -1.72 -9.16
CA GLU A 684 -8.08 -2.67 -8.22
C GLU A 684 -8.04 -2.18 -6.77
N VAL A 685 -9.06 -1.39 -6.38
CA VAL A 685 -9.15 -0.76 -5.06
C VAL A 685 -10.17 -1.50 -4.18
N VAL A 686 -9.86 -1.63 -2.89
CA VAL A 686 -10.81 -2.08 -1.86
C VAL A 686 -11.43 -0.87 -1.16
N VAL A 687 -12.75 -0.69 -1.27
CA VAL A 687 -13.53 0.36 -0.58
C VAL A 687 -14.38 -0.31 0.49
N ASP A 688 -13.89 -0.36 1.73
CA ASP A 688 -14.47 -1.21 2.78
C ASP A 688 -14.77 -0.46 4.08
N GLY A 689 -15.92 -0.72 4.71
CA GLY A 689 -16.21 -0.24 6.07
C GLY A 689 -16.44 1.28 6.22
N ASN A 690 -16.54 2.03 5.11
CA ASN A 690 -16.67 3.48 5.18
C ASN A 690 -18.09 3.91 5.58
N THR A 691 -18.19 5.03 6.29
CA THR A 691 -19.45 5.53 6.85
C THR A 691 -19.74 6.95 6.38
N ALA A 692 -20.93 7.18 5.85
CA ALA A 692 -21.47 8.51 5.56
C ALA A 692 -22.74 8.76 6.39
N ALA A 693 -22.98 10.01 6.78
CA ALA A 693 -24.15 10.37 7.56
C ALA A 693 -25.42 10.59 6.73
N SER A 694 -25.29 10.86 5.43
CA SER A 694 -26.44 11.06 4.55
C SER A 694 -26.39 10.14 3.33
N GLU A 695 -25.46 10.34 2.40
CA GLU A 695 -25.48 9.61 1.12
C GLU A 695 -24.11 9.03 0.75
N GLY A 696 -24.11 7.89 0.07
CA GLY A 696 -22.90 7.29 -0.49
C GLY A 696 -21.94 6.81 0.60
N GLY A 697 -22.29 5.73 1.29
CA GLY A 697 -21.47 5.20 2.40
C GLY A 697 -20.02 4.95 1.96
N GLY A 698 -19.86 4.30 0.80
CA GLY A 698 -18.58 4.17 0.12
C GLY A 698 -18.30 5.38 -0.79
N LEU A 699 -19.00 5.43 -1.91
CA LEU A 699 -18.72 6.35 -3.02
C LEU A 699 -19.94 7.25 -3.29
N TRP A 700 -19.71 8.55 -3.43
CA TRP A 700 -20.72 9.52 -3.81
C TRP A 700 -20.29 10.29 -5.07
N ASN A 701 -21.14 10.31 -6.09
CA ASN A 701 -20.90 11.02 -7.35
C ASN A 701 -21.97 12.07 -7.63
N SER A 702 -21.56 13.32 -7.83
CA SER A 702 -22.49 14.41 -8.10
C SER A 702 -23.18 14.33 -9.47
N SER A 703 -24.19 15.18 -9.62
CA SER A 703 -24.93 15.46 -10.86
C SER A 703 -24.11 15.71 -12.13
N THR A 704 -22.83 16.04 -12.05
CA THR A 704 -21.96 16.24 -13.22
C THR A 704 -20.65 15.46 -13.14
N GLY A 705 -20.46 14.69 -12.08
CA GLY A 705 -19.21 13.98 -11.79
C GLY A 705 -19.04 12.74 -12.65
N THR A 706 -17.80 12.29 -12.77
CA THR A 706 -17.44 11.03 -13.43
C THR A 706 -16.78 10.08 -12.43
N LEU A 707 -17.40 8.92 -12.21
CA LEU A 707 -16.85 7.83 -11.41
C LEU A 707 -16.66 6.59 -12.30
N VAL A 708 -15.44 6.08 -12.34
CA VAL A 708 -15.11 4.81 -13.01
C VAL A 708 -14.53 3.85 -11.99
N VAL A 709 -15.09 2.64 -11.92
CA VAL A 709 -14.66 1.59 -10.98
C VAL A 709 -14.38 0.30 -11.77
N THR A 710 -13.14 -0.20 -11.72
CA THR A 710 -12.71 -1.37 -12.48
C THR A 710 -11.97 -2.36 -11.59
N ARG A 711 -12.29 -3.67 -11.66
CA ARG A 711 -11.56 -4.71 -10.89
C ARG A 711 -11.53 -4.47 -9.36
N SER A 712 -12.53 -3.77 -8.84
CA SER A 712 -12.53 -3.26 -7.46
C SER A 712 -13.61 -3.91 -6.61
N THR A 713 -13.50 -3.75 -5.29
CA THR A 713 -14.50 -4.24 -4.32
C THR A 713 -15.04 -3.09 -3.51
N ILE A 714 -16.36 -2.97 -3.42
CA ILE A 714 -17.05 -1.99 -2.58
C ILE A 714 -17.87 -2.76 -1.57
N SER A 715 -17.46 -2.76 -0.31
CA SER A 715 -18.08 -3.59 0.72
C SER A 715 -18.25 -2.97 2.10
N ASN A 716 -19.19 -3.49 2.87
CA ASN A 716 -19.41 -3.11 4.27
C ASN A 716 -19.60 -1.60 4.52
N ASN A 717 -19.94 -0.82 3.50
CA ASN A 717 -20.12 0.63 3.64
C ASN A 717 -21.52 0.95 4.16
N ILE A 718 -21.64 1.98 5.00
CA ILE A 718 -22.84 2.28 5.79
C ILE A 718 -23.28 3.73 5.57
N THR A 719 -24.57 3.94 5.32
CA THR A 719 -25.16 5.28 5.16
C THR A 719 -26.69 5.30 5.34
N ILE A 720 -27.33 6.44 5.12
CA ILE A 720 -28.79 6.55 4.99
C ILE A 720 -29.23 6.07 3.61
N ASP A 721 -28.68 6.63 2.54
CA ASP A 721 -29.01 6.32 1.14
C ASP A 721 -27.78 5.97 0.27
N GLY A 722 -27.84 4.90 -0.53
CA GLY A 722 -26.74 4.47 -1.40
C GLY A 722 -25.53 3.89 -0.64
N GLY A 723 -25.68 2.72 -0.01
CA GLY A 723 -24.65 2.13 0.87
C GLY A 723 -23.29 2.01 0.22
N GLY A 724 -23.20 1.31 -0.91
CA GLY A 724 -21.97 1.20 -1.69
C GLY A 724 -21.71 2.45 -2.53
N ILE A 725 -22.65 2.77 -3.43
CA ILE A 725 -22.54 3.89 -4.38
C ILE A 725 -23.83 4.72 -4.36
N PHE A 726 -23.69 6.04 -4.30
CA PHE A 726 -24.75 6.99 -4.58
C PHE A 726 -24.42 7.81 -5.83
N ALA A 727 -25.35 7.81 -6.80
CA ALA A 727 -25.29 8.63 -8.01
C ALA A 727 -26.38 9.69 -7.98
N ASP A 728 -25.96 10.94 -7.80
CA ASP A 728 -26.83 12.12 -7.74
C ASP A 728 -27.43 12.49 -9.12
N GLY A 729 -28.54 13.24 -9.11
CA GLY A 729 -29.42 13.51 -10.25
C GLY A 729 -28.81 14.35 -11.39
N ASP A 730 -29.40 14.36 -12.59
CA ASP A 730 -29.11 15.32 -13.69
C ASP A 730 -27.70 15.36 -14.36
N GLY A 731 -27.15 14.22 -14.76
CA GLY A 731 -26.15 14.16 -15.86
C GLY A 731 -24.80 13.51 -15.56
N GLY A 732 -24.56 13.09 -14.31
CA GLY A 732 -23.34 12.42 -13.88
C GLY A 732 -23.18 11.05 -14.52
N VAL A 733 -21.94 10.54 -14.53
CA VAL A 733 -21.59 9.25 -15.14
C VAL A 733 -20.96 8.35 -14.09
N VAL A 734 -21.56 7.19 -13.87
CA VAL A 734 -20.98 6.11 -13.05
C VAL A 734 -20.81 4.88 -13.92
N THR A 735 -19.58 4.39 -14.04
CA THR A 735 -19.25 3.18 -14.80
C THR A 735 -18.57 2.18 -13.88
N VAL A 736 -19.13 0.99 -13.74
CA VAL A 736 -18.56 -0.09 -12.94
C VAL A 736 -18.33 -1.31 -13.83
N VAL A 737 -17.10 -1.82 -13.84
CA VAL A 737 -16.68 -2.93 -14.70
C VAL A 737 -15.93 -3.98 -13.88
N ASN A 738 -16.25 -5.27 -14.06
CA ASN A 738 -15.50 -6.36 -13.41
C ASN A 738 -15.33 -6.18 -11.89
N SER A 739 -16.36 -5.74 -11.19
CA SER A 739 -16.25 -5.34 -9.79
C SER A 739 -17.33 -5.99 -8.94
N THR A 740 -17.06 -6.12 -7.65
CA THR A 740 -17.99 -6.68 -6.67
C THR A 740 -18.49 -5.58 -5.75
N ILE A 741 -19.81 -5.45 -5.60
CA ILE A 741 -20.48 -4.54 -4.66
C ILE A 741 -21.24 -5.41 -3.66
N ALA A 742 -20.73 -5.55 -2.44
CA ALA A 742 -21.31 -6.51 -1.51
C ALA A 742 -21.35 -6.11 -0.04
N ALA A 743 -22.33 -6.61 0.70
CA ALA A 743 -22.47 -6.36 2.15
C ALA A 743 -22.59 -4.88 2.55
N ASN A 744 -22.94 -3.98 1.63
CA ASN A 744 -23.18 -2.58 1.95
C ASN A 744 -24.58 -2.38 2.55
N SER A 745 -24.75 -1.36 3.39
CA SER A 745 -25.98 -1.11 4.14
C SER A 745 -26.44 0.34 4.01
N ALA A 746 -27.67 0.53 3.54
CA ALA A 746 -28.40 1.79 3.58
C ALA A 746 -29.60 1.66 4.54
N SER A 747 -29.96 2.71 5.27
CA SER A 747 -31.19 2.67 6.09
C SER A 747 -32.46 2.89 5.27
N ASN A 748 -32.36 3.57 4.12
CA ASN A 748 -33.44 3.88 3.19
C ASN A 748 -33.26 3.06 1.90
N ASP A 749 -32.66 3.62 0.86
CA ASP A 749 -32.73 3.03 -0.48
C ASP A 749 -31.33 2.70 -1.04
N GLY A 750 -31.26 1.63 -1.85
CA GLY A 750 -30.05 1.28 -2.62
C GLY A 750 -28.88 0.84 -1.74
N GLY A 751 -28.98 -0.34 -1.10
CA GLY A 751 -27.93 -0.82 -0.21
C GLY A 751 -26.59 -0.98 -0.93
N GLY A 752 -26.58 -1.56 -2.13
CA GLY A 752 -25.41 -1.61 -3.00
C GLY A 752 -25.24 -0.32 -3.82
N LEU A 753 -26.29 0.10 -4.53
CA LEU A 753 -26.29 1.29 -5.38
C LEU A 753 -27.64 2.01 -5.36
N LEU A 754 -27.63 3.34 -5.25
CA LEU A 754 -28.77 4.22 -5.50
C LEU A 754 -28.46 5.18 -6.66
N SER A 755 -29.41 5.31 -7.59
CA SER A 755 -29.35 6.25 -8.71
C SER A 755 -30.54 7.19 -8.70
N GLU A 756 -30.31 8.46 -8.40
CA GLU A 756 -31.31 9.54 -8.49
C GLU A 756 -31.27 10.30 -9.82
N GLY A 757 -30.34 9.97 -10.71
CA GLY A 757 -30.30 10.46 -12.09
C GLY A 757 -29.00 10.13 -12.82
N GLY A 758 -28.73 10.82 -13.93
CA GLY A 758 -27.51 10.59 -14.73
C GLY A 758 -27.50 9.23 -15.47
N THR A 759 -26.28 8.78 -15.82
CA THR A 759 -26.03 7.51 -16.51
C THR A 759 -25.19 6.59 -15.64
N VAL A 760 -25.75 5.44 -15.28
CA VAL A 760 -25.06 4.37 -14.57
C VAL A 760 -24.94 3.16 -15.50
N SER A 761 -23.73 2.59 -15.62
CA SER A 761 -23.47 1.39 -16.42
C SER A 761 -22.72 0.34 -15.61
N LEU A 762 -23.29 -0.86 -15.53
CA LEU A 762 -22.66 -2.02 -14.90
C LEU A 762 -22.35 -3.09 -15.98
N THR A 763 -21.08 -3.47 -16.09
CA THR A 763 -20.61 -4.50 -17.03
C THR A 763 -19.83 -5.57 -16.29
N SER A 764 -20.33 -6.81 -16.28
CA SER A 764 -19.67 -7.91 -15.55
C SER A 764 -19.49 -7.61 -14.06
N VAL A 765 -20.55 -7.14 -13.40
CA VAL A 765 -20.56 -6.74 -11.97
C VAL A 765 -21.35 -7.73 -11.14
N THR A 766 -20.91 -8.02 -9.92
CA THR A 766 -21.67 -8.80 -8.93
C THR A 766 -22.14 -7.89 -7.79
N VAL A 767 -23.45 -7.73 -7.64
CA VAL A 767 -24.10 -6.96 -6.56
C VAL A 767 -24.83 -7.93 -5.63
N ALA A 768 -24.28 -8.20 -4.45
CA ALA A 768 -24.82 -9.24 -3.56
C ALA A 768 -24.70 -8.93 -2.06
N ASP A 769 -25.53 -9.54 -1.23
CA ASP A 769 -25.51 -9.39 0.24
C ASP A 769 -25.74 -7.95 0.75
N ASN A 770 -26.18 -7.03 -0.09
CA ASN A 770 -26.42 -5.64 0.33
C ASN A 770 -27.79 -5.51 1.00
N THR A 771 -27.91 -4.58 1.97
CA THR A 771 -29.12 -4.38 2.78
C THR A 771 -29.66 -2.95 2.67
N ALA A 772 -30.98 -2.81 2.48
CA ALA A 772 -31.67 -1.52 2.52
C ALA A 772 -33.13 -1.65 2.98
N SER A 773 -33.87 -0.55 3.10
CA SER A 773 -35.34 -0.59 3.20
C SER A 773 -35.98 -0.88 1.84
N GLN A 774 -35.49 -0.26 0.76
CA GLN A 774 -35.89 -0.57 -0.62
C GLN A 774 -34.67 -0.78 -1.52
N GLY A 775 -34.73 -1.73 -2.45
CA GLY A 775 -33.65 -1.90 -3.43
C GLY A 775 -32.34 -2.29 -2.75
N GLY A 776 -32.35 -3.36 -1.95
CA GLY A 776 -31.19 -3.82 -1.16
C GLY A 776 -29.93 -3.90 -2.01
N GLY A 777 -30.03 -4.46 -3.21
CA GLY A 777 -28.97 -4.41 -4.22
C GLY A 777 -28.91 -3.03 -4.89
N ILE A 778 -29.95 -2.71 -5.66
CA ILE A 778 -30.01 -1.50 -6.48
C ILE A 778 -31.38 -0.81 -6.34
N SER A 779 -31.38 0.51 -6.20
CA SER A 779 -32.57 1.36 -6.38
C SER A 779 -32.33 2.42 -7.46
N VAL A 780 -33.33 2.64 -8.32
CA VAL A 780 -33.30 3.62 -9.41
C VAL A 780 -34.54 4.51 -9.34
N ASP A 781 -34.32 5.76 -8.95
CA ASP A 781 -35.37 6.76 -8.75
C ASP A 781 -35.52 7.66 -9.99
N ALA A 782 -34.41 7.97 -10.65
CA ALA A 782 -34.40 8.57 -11.99
C ALA A 782 -33.10 8.26 -12.76
N GLY A 783 -33.01 8.78 -13.98
CA GLY A 783 -31.86 8.59 -14.87
C GLY A 783 -31.92 7.29 -15.69
N THR A 784 -30.76 6.83 -16.15
CA THR A 784 -30.62 5.56 -16.87
C THR A 784 -29.60 4.67 -16.19
N LEU A 785 -30.05 3.52 -15.70
CA LEU A 785 -29.18 2.43 -15.29
C LEU A 785 -29.20 1.35 -16.37
N SER A 786 -28.02 0.97 -16.86
CA SER A 786 -27.85 -0.13 -17.82
C SER A 786 -26.98 -1.24 -17.27
N LEU A 787 -27.37 -2.48 -17.55
CA LEU A 787 -26.65 -3.66 -17.09
C LEU A 787 -26.38 -4.59 -18.28
N ILE A 788 -25.19 -5.17 -18.31
CA ILE A 788 -24.84 -6.31 -19.17
C ILE A 788 -23.95 -7.27 -18.39
N ASN A 789 -24.13 -8.58 -18.58
CA ASN A 789 -23.34 -9.61 -17.89
C ASN A 789 -23.30 -9.46 -16.36
N SER A 790 -24.31 -8.89 -15.71
CA SER A 790 -24.23 -8.53 -14.29
C SER A 790 -25.19 -9.34 -13.43
N ILE A 791 -24.78 -9.60 -12.19
CA ILE A 791 -25.56 -10.33 -11.17
C ILE A 791 -26.05 -9.35 -10.11
N VAL A 792 -27.34 -9.38 -9.79
CA VAL A 792 -27.95 -8.69 -8.65
C VAL A 792 -28.78 -9.71 -7.86
N SER A 793 -28.17 -10.36 -6.86
CA SER A 793 -28.78 -11.49 -6.15
C SER A 793 -28.37 -11.52 -4.68
N ARG A 794 -29.14 -12.22 -3.83
CA ARG A 794 -28.89 -12.38 -2.39
C ARG A 794 -28.84 -11.05 -1.62
N ASN A 795 -29.50 -10.01 -2.12
CA ASN A 795 -29.65 -8.76 -1.42
C ASN A 795 -30.90 -8.80 -0.52
N ASN A 796 -30.96 -7.93 0.49
CA ASN A 796 -32.02 -7.91 1.49
C ASN A 796 -32.67 -6.52 1.56
N ALA A 797 -33.99 -6.46 1.40
CA ALA A 797 -34.75 -5.24 1.67
C ALA A 797 -36.20 -5.55 2.01
N SER A 798 -36.88 -4.58 2.64
CA SER A 798 -38.30 -4.72 2.98
C SER A 798 -39.21 -4.77 1.74
N THR A 799 -38.79 -4.11 0.66
CA THR A 799 -39.41 -4.19 -0.66
C THR A 799 -38.35 -4.24 -1.75
N ASN A 800 -38.55 -5.07 -2.78
CA ASN A 800 -37.69 -5.15 -3.97
C ASN A 800 -36.21 -5.39 -3.58
N SER A 801 -35.92 -6.55 -2.98
CA SER A 801 -34.61 -6.78 -2.34
C SER A 801 -33.43 -6.69 -3.30
N ASN A 802 -33.53 -7.13 -4.54
CA ASN A 802 -32.44 -6.99 -5.51
C ASN A 802 -32.52 -5.69 -6.31
N LEU A 803 -33.67 -5.39 -6.92
CA LEU A 803 -33.81 -4.27 -7.84
C LEU A 803 -35.14 -3.54 -7.64
N SER A 804 -35.07 -2.24 -7.35
CA SER A 804 -36.20 -1.30 -7.41
C SER A 804 -35.97 -0.28 -8.53
N GLY A 805 -37.03 0.07 -9.27
CA GLY A 805 -36.94 1.02 -10.39
C GLY A 805 -36.73 0.38 -11.76
N ALA A 806 -36.56 1.20 -12.79
CA ALA A 806 -36.45 0.76 -14.18
C ALA A 806 -34.99 0.67 -14.64
N ILE A 807 -34.67 -0.39 -15.37
CA ILE A 807 -33.33 -0.61 -15.96
C ILE A 807 -33.39 -0.74 -17.48
N THR A 808 -32.25 -0.49 -18.12
CA THR A 808 -31.96 -0.90 -19.49
C THR A 808 -31.17 -2.21 -19.43
N ASP A 809 -31.86 -3.32 -19.62
CA ASP A 809 -31.24 -4.64 -19.73
C ASP A 809 -30.62 -4.81 -21.14
N ASN A 810 -29.28 -4.79 -21.20
CA ASN A 810 -28.52 -4.99 -22.43
C ASN A 810 -28.15 -6.47 -22.67
N GLY A 811 -28.71 -7.40 -21.88
CA GLY A 811 -28.57 -8.83 -22.05
C GLY A 811 -27.66 -9.51 -21.02
N ASN A 812 -27.88 -10.82 -20.84
CA ASN A 812 -27.06 -11.70 -20.01
C ASN A 812 -26.95 -11.25 -18.54
N ASN A 813 -28.03 -10.75 -17.95
CA ASN A 813 -28.06 -10.36 -16.54
C ASN A 813 -28.86 -11.37 -15.69
N LEU A 814 -28.52 -11.49 -14.41
CA LEU A 814 -29.27 -12.28 -13.43
C LEU A 814 -29.75 -11.37 -12.30
N PHE A 815 -31.05 -11.18 -12.18
CA PHE A 815 -31.69 -10.48 -11.06
C PHE A 815 -32.96 -11.23 -10.64
N ASP A 816 -33.31 -11.14 -9.36
CA ASP A 816 -34.48 -11.82 -8.76
C ASP A 816 -34.49 -13.36 -8.86
N VAL A 817 -33.31 -13.94 -9.04
CA VAL A 817 -33.07 -15.40 -9.00
C VAL A 817 -31.90 -15.71 -8.07
N ASP A 818 -31.83 -16.93 -7.56
CA ASP A 818 -30.62 -17.42 -6.91
C ASP A 818 -29.54 -17.66 -7.97
N ALA A 819 -28.48 -16.87 -7.92
CA ALA A 819 -27.37 -16.97 -8.86
C ALA A 819 -26.33 -18.02 -8.46
N GLY A 820 -26.49 -18.75 -7.35
CA GLY A 820 -25.54 -19.78 -6.90
C GLY A 820 -24.17 -19.19 -6.53
N LEU A 821 -24.18 -18.16 -5.69
CA LEU A 821 -22.98 -17.40 -5.31
C LEU A 821 -22.33 -17.92 -4.02
N GLY A 822 -21.00 -17.86 -3.94
CA GLY A 822 -20.25 -18.04 -2.69
C GLY A 822 -20.27 -16.79 -1.80
N THR A 823 -19.45 -16.76 -0.76
CA THR A 823 -19.27 -15.59 0.12
C THR A 823 -18.17 -14.67 -0.40
N LEU A 824 -18.22 -13.38 -0.08
CA LEU A 824 -17.11 -12.46 -0.34
C LEU A 824 -15.84 -12.93 0.39
N GLY A 825 -14.70 -12.90 -0.29
CA GLY A 825 -13.43 -13.33 0.27
C GLY A 825 -12.28 -13.20 -0.73
N ASP A 826 -11.09 -13.58 -0.32
CA ASP A 826 -9.94 -13.64 -1.20
C ASP A 826 -9.94 -14.96 -2.00
N PHE A 827 -10.17 -14.85 -3.31
CA PHE A 827 -10.16 -15.98 -4.26
C PHE A 827 -9.10 -15.78 -5.35
N GLY A 828 -8.02 -15.07 -5.01
CA GLY A 828 -6.98 -14.60 -5.92
C GLY A 828 -7.36 -13.31 -6.63
N GLY A 829 -6.37 -12.64 -7.22
CA GLY A 829 -6.54 -11.31 -7.82
C GLY A 829 -6.19 -10.17 -6.86
N PRO A 830 -6.45 -8.91 -7.26
CA PRO A 830 -6.03 -7.74 -6.49
C PRO A 830 -7.01 -7.33 -5.38
N THR A 831 -8.28 -7.74 -5.46
CA THR A 831 -9.33 -7.36 -4.50
C THR A 831 -10.26 -8.54 -4.20
N PRO A 832 -10.94 -8.57 -3.03
CA PRO A 832 -11.87 -9.65 -2.68
C PRO A 832 -12.99 -9.84 -3.70
N THR A 833 -13.37 -11.09 -3.97
CA THR A 833 -14.39 -11.42 -4.99
C THR A 833 -15.45 -12.36 -4.42
N ILE A 834 -16.57 -12.50 -5.13
CA ILE A 834 -17.57 -13.53 -4.85
C ILE A 834 -17.47 -14.60 -5.95
N PRO A 835 -17.13 -15.86 -5.62
CA PRO A 835 -16.99 -16.92 -6.59
C PRO A 835 -18.36 -17.49 -6.97
N LEU A 836 -18.43 -18.12 -8.14
CA LEU A 836 -19.58 -18.91 -8.57
C LEU A 836 -19.48 -20.34 -8.01
N LEU A 837 -20.59 -20.87 -7.49
CA LEU A 837 -20.68 -22.24 -6.99
C LEU A 837 -21.11 -23.21 -8.10
N THR A 838 -20.87 -24.51 -7.90
CA THR A 838 -21.37 -25.56 -8.79
C THR A 838 -22.89 -25.48 -8.95
N GLY A 839 -23.36 -25.48 -10.21
CA GLY A 839 -24.79 -25.34 -10.53
C GLY A 839 -25.29 -23.90 -10.58
N SER A 840 -24.40 -22.91 -10.44
CA SER A 840 -24.73 -21.49 -10.61
C SER A 840 -25.32 -21.22 -12.01
N ALA A 841 -26.41 -20.45 -12.03
CA ALA A 841 -27.04 -19.99 -13.27
C ALA A 841 -26.18 -18.99 -14.07
N ALA A 842 -25.10 -18.48 -13.47
CA ALA A 842 -24.18 -17.54 -14.11
C ALA A 842 -23.10 -18.24 -14.97
N LEU A 843 -22.89 -19.55 -14.76
CA LEU A 843 -21.87 -20.32 -15.45
C LEU A 843 -22.18 -20.43 -16.95
N ASP A 844 -21.18 -20.13 -17.78
CA ASP A 844 -21.20 -20.11 -19.25
C ASP A 844 -22.36 -19.33 -19.90
N ALA A 845 -23.02 -18.44 -19.14
CA ALA A 845 -24.26 -17.77 -19.55
C ALA A 845 -24.08 -16.33 -20.04
N GLY A 846 -22.85 -15.82 -20.03
CA GLY A 846 -22.45 -14.48 -20.40
C GLY A 846 -21.90 -14.34 -21.82
N VAL A 847 -21.48 -13.11 -22.14
CA VAL A 847 -20.75 -12.77 -23.37
C VAL A 847 -19.48 -12.00 -23.03
N LEU A 848 -18.57 -11.71 -23.97
CA LEU A 848 -17.37 -10.92 -23.63
C LEU A 848 -17.68 -9.46 -23.25
N ALA A 849 -18.71 -8.83 -23.83
CA ALA A 849 -19.09 -7.43 -23.57
C ALA A 849 -17.93 -6.39 -23.53
N GLY A 850 -16.85 -6.63 -24.28
CA GLY A 850 -15.66 -5.75 -24.28
C GLY A 850 -14.67 -6.00 -23.14
N VAL A 851 -14.91 -7.01 -22.31
CA VAL A 851 -14.15 -7.36 -21.12
C VAL A 851 -13.47 -8.72 -21.31
N THR A 852 -12.14 -8.76 -21.24
CA THR A 852 -11.33 -9.95 -21.59
C THR A 852 -10.82 -10.74 -20.39
N THR A 853 -10.93 -10.17 -19.19
CA THR A 853 -10.56 -10.81 -17.92
C THR A 853 -11.68 -10.63 -16.91
N ASP A 854 -11.64 -11.33 -15.78
CA ASP A 854 -12.53 -11.10 -14.64
C ASP A 854 -11.91 -10.10 -13.63
N GLN A 855 -12.57 -9.87 -12.50
CA GLN A 855 -12.07 -8.99 -11.43
C GLN A 855 -10.65 -9.36 -10.97
N ARG A 856 -10.31 -10.66 -10.98
CA ARG A 856 -9.04 -11.19 -10.51
C ARG A 856 -7.93 -11.07 -11.56
N GLY A 857 -8.31 -10.82 -12.81
CA GLY A 857 -7.40 -10.79 -13.96
C GLY A 857 -7.33 -12.14 -14.69
N VAL A 858 -8.21 -13.08 -14.35
CA VAL A 858 -8.31 -14.39 -15.01
C VAL A 858 -9.00 -14.19 -16.36
N SER A 859 -8.49 -14.82 -17.43
CA SER A 859 -8.98 -14.61 -18.80
C SER A 859 -10.39 -15.18 -19.00
N ARG A 860 -11.21 -14.49 -19.80
CA ARG A 860 -12.55 -14.98 -20.19
C ARG A 860 -12.53 -15.62 -21.58
N PRO A 861 -13.12 -16.81 -21.80
CA PRO A 861 -13.65 -17.71 -20.77
C PRO A 861 -12.59 -18.63 -20.13
N GLN A 862 -12.82 -19.14 -18.91
CA GLN A 862 -12.06 -20.28 -18.36
C GLN A 862 -12.76 -21.63 -18.63
N GLY A 863 -14.09 -21.61 -18.80
CA GLY A 863 -14.93 -22.75 -19.18
C GLY A 863 -15.35 -22.76 -20.67
N PRO A 864 -16.41 -23.53 -21.00
CA PRO A 864 -17.03 -23.56 -22.33
C PRO A 864 -17.53 -22.19 -22.85
N GLY A 865 -17.89 -21.27 -21.94
CA GLY A 865 -18.47 -19.96 -22.22
C GLY A 865 -18.04 -18.93 -21.18
N VAL A 866 -18.43 -17.67 -21.39
CA VAL A 866 -18.12 -16.58 -20.45
C VAL A 866 -19.13 -16.60 -19.33
N ASP A 867 -18.70 -16.36 -18.10
CA ASP A 867 -19.61 -16.28 -16.96
C ASP A 867 -20.22 -14.88 -16.77
N ILE A 868 -21.45 -14.84 -16.26
CA ILE A 868 -22.09 -13.61 -15.80
C ILE A 868 -21.47 -13.18 -14.46
N GLY A 869 -21.28 -11.89 -14.24
CA GLY A 869 -20.79 -11.31 -12.99
C GLY A 869 -19.28 -11.02 -13.00
N ALA A 870 -18.74 -10.66 -11.85
CA ALA A 870 -17.35 -10.21 -11.69
C ALA A 870 -16.30 -11.34 -11.70
N PHE A 871 -16.74 -12.60 -11.61
CA PHE A 871 -15.90 -13.77 -11.45
C PHE A 871 -16.03 -14.71 -12.65
N GLU A 872 -14.90 -15.23 -13.15
CA GLU A 872 -14.86 -16.24 -14.22
C GLU A 872 -14.40 -17.58 -13.66
N SER A 873 -15.29 -18.56 -13.64
CA SER A 873 -15.09 -19.91 -13.14
C SER A 873 -14.58 -20.86 -14.23
N ASP A 874 -13.85 -21.88 -13.81
CA ASP A 874 -13.55 -23.06 -14.63
C ASP A 874 -14.64 -24.14 -14.51
N LEU A 875 -15.66 -23.90 -13.69
CA LEU A 875 -16.82 -24.77 -13.56
C LEU A 875 -17.70 -24.69 -14.81
N ALA A 876 -18.27 -25.82 -15.21
CA ALA A 876 -19.20 -25.87 -16.34
C ALA A 876 -20.64 -25.58 -15.90
N ALA A 877 -21.41 -24.95 -16.78
CA ALA A 877 -22.83 -24.73 -16.62
C ALA A 877 -23.61 -26.03 -16.36
N PRO A 878 -24.71 -25.97 -15.60
CA PRO A 878 -25.61 -27.11 -15.45
C PRO A 878 -26.19 -27.52 -16.81
N VAL A 879 -25.94 -28.77 -17.21
CA VAL A 879 -26.46 -29.33 -18.47
C VAL A 879 -27.95 -29.69 -18.28
N ALA A 880 -28.78 -29.39 -19.27
CA ALA A 880 -30.19 -29.80 -19.28
C ALA A 880 -30.32 -31.33 -19.31
N ALA A 881 -31.34 -31.90 -18.66
CA ALA A 881 -31.59 -33.33 -18.72
C ALA A 881 -32.00 -33.74 -20.14
N SER A 882 -31.52 -34.88 -20.63
CA SER A 882 -31.84 -35.43 -21.95
C SER A 882 -32.56 -36.77 -21.82
N LEU A 883 -33.67 -36.96 -22.55
CA LEU A 883 -34.46 -38.19 -22.54
C LEU A 883 -34.38 -38.93 -23.88
N SER A 884 -34.16 -40.24 -23.83
CA SER A 884 -34.22 -41.14 -25.00
C SER A 884 -35.04 -42.40 -24.68
N ILE A 885 -35.67 -43.01 -25.69
CA ILE A 885 -36.45 -44.27 -25.54
C ILE A 885 -35.88 -45.39 -26.41
N ALA A 886 -35.82 -46.61 -25.87
CA ALA A 886 -35.43 -47.82 -26.60
C ALA A 886 -36.30 -49.03 -26.19
N ALA A 887 -36.70 -49.85 -27.17
CA ALA A 887 -37.42 -51.09 -26.94
C ALA A 887 -36.50 -52.18 -26.35
N GLU A 888 -36.97 -52.89 -25.33
CA GLU A 888 -36.25 -54.02 -24.71
C GLU A 888 -36.82 -55.35 -25.20
N ASN A 889 -38.14 -55.46 -25.30
CA ASN A 889 -38.84 -56.60 -25.88
C ASN A 889 -39.63 -56.18 -27.13
N ALA A 890 -38.91 -55.86 -28.20
CA ALA A 890 -39.48 -55.21 -29.38
C ALA A 890 -40.37 -56.11 -30.26
N GLN A 891 -40.33 -57.44 -30.11
CA GLN A 891 -41.13 -58.36 -30.91
C GLN A 891 -41.62 -59.53 -30.08
N ARG A 892 -42.93 -59.75 -29.99
CA ARG A 892 -43.54 -60.85 -29.22
C ARG A 892 -44.84 -61.31 -29.88
N VAL A 893 -45.23 -62.55 -29.61
CA VAL A 893 -46.58 -63.05 -29.91
C VAL A 893 -47.60 -62.48 -28.92
N GLU A 894 -48.84 -62.27 -29.36
CA GLU A 894 -49.91 -61.73 -28.50
C GLU A 894 -50.53 -62.78 -27.57
N GLY A 895 -50.64 -64.04 -28.04
CA GLY A 895 -51.19 -65.18 -27.34
C GLY A 895 -52.72 -65.29 -27.41
N ASP A 896 -53.28 -66.48 -27.21
CA ASP A 896 -54.72 -66.77 -27.39
C ASP A 896 -55.70 -66.00 -26.48
N SER A 897 -55.22 -65.43 -25.35
CA SER A 897 -56.03 -64.65 -24.39
C SER A 897 -55.16 -63.91 -23.36
N GLY A 898 -55.70 -62.84 -22.75
CA GLY A 898 -54.99 -62.05 -21.72
C GLY A 898 -54.25 -60.87 -22.33
N THR A 899 -53.15 -60.42 -21.72
CA THR A 899 -52.31 -59.38 -22.33
C THR A 899 -50.84 -59.73 -22.26
N THR A 900 -50.10 -59.47 -23.35
CA THR A 900 -48.65 -59.60 -23.45
C THR A 900 -47.97 -58.25 -23.31
N ALA A 901 -47.00 -58.17 -22.39
CA ALA A 901 -46.27 -56.95 -22.08
C ALA A 901 -45.09 -56.72 -23.04
N PHE A 902 -45.10 -55.55 -23.70
CA PHE A 902 -43.97 -54.98 -24.44
C PHE A 902 -43.34 -53.88 -23.58
N THR A 903 -42.04 -53.98 -23.31
CA THR A 903 -41.33 -53.04 -22.44
C THR A 903 -40.37 -52.16 -23.23
N PHE A 904 -40.39 -50.87 -22.90
CA PHE A 904 -39.52 -49.83 -23.45
C PHE A 904 -38.84 -49.11 -22.30
N THR A 905 -37.53 -48.91 -22.38
CA THR A 905 -36.78 -48.17 -21.38
C THR A 905 -36.58 -46.74 -21.85
N VAL A 906 -37.04 -45.78 -21.06
CA VAL A 906 -36.72 -44.36 -21.20
C VAL A 906 -35.48 -44.07 -20.34
N THR A 907 -34.43 -43.55 -20.95
CA THR A 907 -33.17 -43.19 -20.29
C THR A 907 -33.08 -41.68 -20.15
N ARG A 908 -32.77 -41.21 -18.93
CA ARG A 908 -32.43 -39.83 -18.60
C ARG A 908 -30.92 -39.69 -18.45
N SER A 909 -30.32 -38.84 -19.27
CA SER A 909 -28.87 -38.57 -19.32
C SER A 909 -28.57 -37.07 -19.13
N GLU A 910 -27.29 -36.72 -19.03
CA GLU A 910 -26.74 -35.37 -18.77
C GLU A 910 -27.03 -34.80 -17.36
N ASN A 911 -28.28 -34.86 -16.88
CA ASN A 911 -28.66 -34.33 -15.57
C ASN A 911 -29.79 -35.17 -14.94
N THR A 912 -29.55 -35.72 -13.74
CA THR A 912 -30.50 -36.53 -12.96
C THR A 912 -31.07 -35.80 -11.73
N ILE A 913 -30.74 -34.53 -11.53
CA ILE A 913 -31.17 -33.73 -10.37
C ILE A 913 -32.62 -33.24 -10.57
N GLY A 914 -33.45 -33.36 -9.53
CA GLY A 914 -34.86 -32.96 -9.53
C GLY A 914 -35.77 -33.94 -10.27
N ALA A 915 -37.08 -33.78 -10.10
CA ALA A 915 -38.07 -34.63 -10.76
C ALA A 915 -38.31 -34.17 -12.22
N VAL A 916 -38.38 -35.12 -13.15
CA VAL A 916 -38.65 -34.88 -14.59
C VAL A 916 -39.83 -35.74 -15.03
N THR A 917 -40.71 -35.18 -15.84
CA THR A 917 -41.85 -35.92 -16.43
C THR A 917 -41.80 -35.90 -17.95
N VAL A 918 -42.27 -36.97 -18.59
CA VAL A 918 -42.45 -37.03 -20.05
C VAL A 918 -43.68 -37.87 -20.38
N ASP A 919 -44.52 -37.39 -21.30
CA ASP A 919 -45.68 -38.14 -21.78
C ASP A 919 -45.26 -39.15 -22.84
N TYR A 920 -45.98 -40.27 -22.95
CA TYR A 920 -45.86 -41.22 -24.06
C TYR A 920 -47.23 -41.53 -24.68
N SER A 921 -47.21 -41.81 -25.98
CA SER A 921 -48.36 -42.30 -26.74
C SER A 921 -47.96 -43.41 -27.70
N VAL A 922 -48.80 -44.43 -27.82
CA VAL A 922 -48.64 -45.52 -28.78
C VAL A 922 -49.42 -45.22 -30.05
N VAL A 923 -48.80 -45.44 -31.21
CA VAL A 923 -49.42 -45.29 -32.52
C VAL A 923 -49.13 -46.52 -33.39
N GLY A 924 -50.12 -47.03 -34.12
CA GLY A 924 -49.89 -48.08 -35.13
C GLY A 924 -48.94 -47.60 -36.23
N SER A 925 -48.06 -48.47 -36.70
CA SER A 925 -47.02 -48.14 -37.69
C SER A 925 -46.79 -49.27 -38.69
N GLY A 926 -46.10 -48.99 -39.80
CA GLY A 926 -45.80 -49.99 -40.83
C GLY A 926 -46.96 -50.33 -41.79
N ASP A 927 -46.79 -51.43 -42.55
CA ASP A 927 -47.73 -51.87 -43.61
C ASP A 927 -48.99 -52.54 -43.05
N ASN A 928 -48.90 -53.15 -41.85
CA ASN A 928 -50.04 -53.65 -41.07
C ASN A 928 -49.96 -52.99 -39.67
N PRO A 929 -50.56 -51.81 -39.47
CA PRO A 929 -50.44 -51.09 -38.21
C PRO A 929 -51.39 -51.66 -37.17
N ALA A 930 -50.87 -51.94 -35.96
CA ALA A 930 -51.70 -52.31 -34.82
C ALA A 930 -52.68 -51.16 -34.50
N ASP A 931 -53.94 -51.49 -34.28
CA ASP A 931 -55.01 -50.55 -33.98
C ASP A 931 -55.48 -50.66 -32.53
N ALA A 932 -56.57 -49.96 -32.19
CA ALA A 932 -57.04 -49.89 -30.82
C ALA A 932 -57.52 -51.24 -30.27
N SER A 933 -57.92 -52.19 -31.13
CA SER A 933 -58.42 -53.51 -30.73
C SER A 933 -57.32 -54.38 -30.13
N ASP A 934 -56.09 -54.29 -30.65
CA ASP A 934 -54.90 -55.00 -30.16
C ASP A 934 -54.44 -54.53 -28.78
N PHE A 935 -55.01 -53.43 -28.26
CA PHE A 935 -54.73 -52.89 -26.93
C PHE A 935 -55.98 -52.76 -26.04
N GLY A 936 -57.05 -53.51 -26.36
CA GLY A 936 -58.25 -53.58 -25.52
C GLY A 936 -59.27 -52.45 -25.74
N GLY A 937 -59.22 -51.77 -26.88
CA GLY A 937 -60.22 -50.82 -27.37
C GLY A 937 -59.76 -49.37 -27.50
N THR A 938 -58.55 -49.02 -27.04
CA THR A 938 -57.91 -47.69 -27.19
C THR A 938 -56.40 -47.82 -27.24
N LEU A 939 -55.72 -47.03 -28.07
CA LEU A 939 -54.25 -46.98 -28.08
C LEU A 939 -53.68 -46.46 -26.74
N PRO A 940 -52.67 -47.11 -26.15
CA PRO A 940 -52.12 -46.71 -24.86
C PRO A 940 -51.45 -45.33 -24.84
N THR A 941 -51.66 -44.57 -23.78
CA THR A 941 -50.95 -43.32 -23.46
C THR A 941 -50.67 -43.23 -21.97
N GLY A 942 -49.70 -42.41 -21.56
CA GLY A 942 -49.39 -42.18 -20.15
C GLY A 942 -48.29 -41.17 -19.93
N THR A 943 -47.86 -41.00 -18.68
CA THR A 943 -46.75 -40.12 -18.28
C THR A 943 -45.74 -40.92 -17.47
N VAL A 944 -44.47 -40.80 -17.84
CA VAL A 944 -43.32 -41.33 -17.09
C VAL A 944 -42.79 -40.23 -16.18
N THR A 945 -42.51 -40.57 -14.92
CA THR A 945 -41.92 -39.65 -13.94
C THR A 945 -40.59 -40.22 -13.46
N PHE A 946 -39.53 -39.43 -13.53
CA PHE A 946 -38.23 -39.68 -12.91
C PHE A 946 -38.19 -38.95 -11.57
N ALA A 947 -37.90 -39.67 -10.49
CA ALA A 947 -37.54 -39.05 -9.22
C ALA A 947 -36.12 -38.43 -9.28
N ASP A 948 -35.79 -37.62 -8.27
CA ASP A 948 -34.43 -37.09 -8.09
C ASP A 948 -33.40 -38.24 -8.04
N GLY A 949 -32.36 -38.15 -8.87
CA GLY A 949 -31.31 -39.17 -9.03
C GLY A 949 -31.65 -40.35 -9.94
N GLU A 950 -32.89 -40.47 -10.44
CA GLU A 950 -33.31 -41.59 -11.29
C GLU A 950 -32.89 -41.38 -12.75
N SER A 951 -32.24 -42.39 -13.35
CA SER A 951 -31.69 -42.33 -14.70
C SER A 951 -32.42 -43.20 -15.73
N THR A 952 -33.32 -44.09 -15.31
CA THR A 952 -34.08 -44.97 -16.22
C THR A 952 -35.49 -45.22 -15.70
N ALA A 953 -36.48 -45.28 -16.58
CA ALA A 953 -37.84 -45.68 -16.27
C ALA A 953 -38.43 -46.56 -17.38
N THR A 954 -39.31 -47.50 -17.03
CA THR A 954 -39.87 -48.47 -18.00
C THR A 954 -41.31 -48.12 -18.35
N ILE A 955 -41.59 -48.00 -19.65
CA ILE A 955 -42.94 -47.99 -20.21
C ILE A 955 -43.33 -49.43 -20.52
N THR A 956 -44.50 -49.86 -20.06
CA THR A 956 -45.08 -51.17 -20.40
C THR A 956 -46.34 -50.97 -21.23
N VAL A 957 -46.31 -51.49 -22.46
CA VAL A 957 -47.45 -51.51 -23.39
C VAL A 957 -48.01 -52.93 -23.40
N ASN A 958 -49.26 -53.10 -22.98
CA ASN A 958 -49.92 -54.41 -22.92
C ASN A 958 -50.76 -54.64 -24.18
N VAL A 959 -50.36 -55.61 -25.00
CA VAL A 959 -51.07 -56.08 -26.20
C VAL A 959 -52.07 -57.14 -25.79
N SER A 960 -53.31 -57.09 -26.28
CA SER A 960 -54.40 -58.01 -25.94
C SER A 960 -54.34 -59.25 -26.83
N GLY A 961 -54.23 -60.41 -26.20
CA GLY A 961 -54.23 -61.67 -26.93
C GLY A 961 -55.64 -62.10 -27.37
N ASP A 962 -55.77 -62.62 -28.59
CA ASP A 962 -56.98 -63.23 -29.10
C ASP A 962 -56.69 -64.48 -29.96
N THR A 963 -57.74 -65.08 -30.54
CA THR A 963 -57.63 -66.30 -31.37
C THR A 963 -58.01 -66.06 -32.83
N GLN A 964 -57.97 -64.81 -33.28
CA GLN A 964 -58.19 -64.44 -34.68
C GLN A 964 -56.88 -64.51 -35.45
N VAL A 965 -56.90 -65.30 -36.52
CA VAL A 965 -55.77 -65.39 -37.45
C VAL A 965 -55.59 -64.05 -38.17
N GLU A 966 -54.66 -63.23 -37.70
CA GLU A 966 -54.30 -61.93 -38.27
C GLU A 966 -52.88 -61.94 -38.86
N SER A 967 -52.38 -60.81 -39.41
CA SER A 967 -50.98 -60.73 -39.90
C SER A 967 -50.09 -60.20 -38.78
N ASN A 968 -48.75 -60.24 -38.91
CA ASN A 968 -47.90 -59.53 -37.95
C ASN A 968 -48.10 -58.01 -38.10
N GLU A 969 -48.21 -57.31 -36.97
CA GLU A 969 -48.56 -55.89 -36.91
C GLU A 969 -47.52 -55.07 -36.13
N SER A 970 -47.33 -53.80 -36.49
CA SER A 970 -46.34 -52.90 -35.87
C SER A 970 -47.00 -51.72 -35.16
N PHE A 971 -46.36 -51.26 -34.08
CA PHE A 971 -46.68 -50.00 -33.39
C PHE A 971 -45.41 -49.26 -32.95
N THR A 972 -45.53 -47.97 -32.67
CA THR A 972 -44.45 -47.10 -32.22
C THR A 972 -44.85 -46.37 -30.94
N VAL A 973 -43.97 -46.38 -29.94
CA VAL A 973 -44.13 -45.59 -28.70
C VAL A 973 -43.40 -44.26 -28.90
N VAL A 974 -44.12 -43.14 -28.77
CA VAL A 974 -43.62 -41.77 -28.99
C VAL A 974 -43.66 -40.99 -27.70
N LEU A 975 -42.54 -40.39 -27.31
CA LEU A 975 -42.39 -39.46 -26.19
C LEU A 975 -42.75 -38.03 -26.61
N SER A 976 -43.40 -37.28 -25.71
CA SER A 976 -43.79 -35.88 -25.92
C SER A 976 -43.93 -35.14 -24.58
N ASN A 977 -44.11 -33.81 -24.62
CA ASN A 977 -44.38 -32.97 -23.43
C ASN A 977 -43.43 -33.24 -22.23
N ALA A 978 -42.11 -33.24 -22.46
CA ALA A 978 -41.16 -33.27 -21.36
C ALA A 978 -41.33 -32.02 -20.47
N SER A 979 -41.07 -32.15 -19.16
CA SER A 979 -41.05 -31.01 -18.23
C SER A 979 -40.05 -29.93 -18.68
N ASP A 980 -40.29 -28.68 -18.25
CA ASP A 980 -39.45 -27.53 -18.59
C ASP A 980 -37.95 -27.83 -18.33
N ASP A 981 -37.08 -27.34 -19.22
CA ASP A 981 -35.62 -27.55 -19.22
C ASP A 981 -35.13 -29.00 -19.45
N THR A 982 -35.98 -29.88 -20.02
CA THR A 982 -35.60 -31.23 -20.46
C THR A 982 -35.75 -31.40 -21.98
N VAL A 983 -34.72 -31.96 -22.63
CA VAL A 983 -34.70 -32.19 -24.08
C VAL A 983 -34.99 -33.66 -24.40
N ILE A 984 -35.91 -33.94 -25.33
CA ILE A 984 -36.11 -35.30 -25.87
C ILE A 984 -35.14 -35.49 -27.04
N SER A 985 -34.10 -36.31 -26.85
CA SER A 985 -33.06 -36.57 -27.85
C SER A 985 -33.37 -37.75 -28.78
N GLN A 986 -34.17 -38.71 -28.32
CA GLN A 986 -34.78 -39.75 -29.14
C GLN A 986 -36.25 -39.89 -28.76
N ALA A 987 -37.14 -39.54 -29.68
CA ALA A 987 -38.56 -39.40 -29.39
C ALA A 987 -39.37 -40.68 -29.56
N ASP A 988 -38.87 -41.72 -30.24
CA ASP A 988 -39.69 -42.90 -30.52
C ASP A 988 -38.92 -44.22 -30.62
N SER A 989 -39.64 -45.33 -30.44
CA SER A 989 -39.16 -46.70 -30.59
C SER A 989 -40.27 -47.67 -31.02
N GLU A 990 -39.95 -48.66 -31.86
CA GLU A 990 -40.91 -49.57 -32.50
C GLU A 990 -41.09 -50.90 -31.72
N GLY A 991 -42.32 -51.44 -31.74
CA GLY A 991 -42.69 -52.78 -31.31
C GLY A 991 -43.50 -53.53 -32.38
N VAL A 992 -43.37 -54.86 -32.44
CA VAL A 992 -44.03 -55.74 -33.42
C VAL A 992 -44.78 -56.88 -32.73
N ILE A 993 -46.06 -57.02 -33.03
CA ILE A 993 -46.96 -58.09 -32.60
C ILE A 993 -46.89 -59.21 -33.65
N LEU A 994 -46.63 -60.44 -33.21
CA LEU A 994 -46.49 -61.63 -34.08
C LEU A 994 -47.73 -62.53 -33.95
N ASN A 995 -48.35 -62.92 -35.07
CA ASN A 995 -49.50 -63.83 -35.06
C ASN A 995 -49.09 -65.28 -34.70
N ASP A 996 -49.81 -65.92 -33.78
CA ASP A 996 -49.60 -67.30 -33.31
C ASP A 996 -50.76 -68.30 -33.51
N ASP A 997 -51.84 -67.96 -34.22
CA ASP A 997 -53.00 -68.86 -34.45
C ASP A 997 -52.88 -69.81 -35.67
N LEU A 998 -53.17 -71.13 -35.50
CA LEU A 998 -53.14 -72.16 -36.56
C LEU A 998 -54.29 -73.22 -36.50
N ASN A 999 -54.69 -73.78 -37.67
CA ASN A 999 -55.73 -74.84 -37.83
C ASN A 999 -55.13 -76.28 -37.75
N GLU A 1000 -55.53 -77.13 -36.78
CA GLU A 1000 -54.98 -78.50 -36.59
C GLU A 1000 -55.80 -79.65 -37.28
N ARG A 1001 -55.12 -80.69 -37.81
CA ARG A 1001 -55.70 -81.97 -38.34
C ARG A 1001 -54.80 -83.19 -38.04
N GLU A 1002 -55.40 -84.34 -37.70
CA GLU A 1002 -54.77 -85.64 -37.31
C GLU A 1002 -53.92 -86.31 -38.43
N THR A 1003 -52.74 -86.90 -38.11
CA THR A 1003 -51.76 -87.47 -39.07
C THR A 1003 -51.27 -88.87 -38.67
N ARG A 1004 -51.43 -89.89 -39.54
CA ARG A 1004 -50.99 -91.28 -39.30
C ARG A 1004 -49.48 -91.46 -39.40
N ILE A 1005 -48.83 -92.13 -38.44
CA ILE A 1005 -47.39 -92.42 -38.52
C ILE A 1005 -47.11 -93.82 -39.08
N LEU A 1006 -46.24 -93.91 -40.08
CA LEU A 1006 -45.74 -95.15 -40.67
C LEU A 1006 -44.29 -95.39 -40.21
N VAL A 1007 -44.04 -96.52 -39.54
CA VAL A 1007 -42.72 -96.88 -38.99
C VAL A 1007 -42.07 -98.02 -39.79
N PRO A 1008 -41.35 -97.75 -40.89
CA PRO A 1008 -40.75 -98.79 -41.70
C PRO A 1008 -39.42 -99.29 -41.11
N THR A 1009 -39.15 -100.60 -41.17
CA THR A 1009 -37.87 -101.22 -40.76
C THR A 1009 -36.59 -100.60 -41.36
N PHE A 1010 -36.70 -99.98 -42.54
CA PHE A 1010 -35.65 -99.20 -43.20
C PHE A 1010 -36.30 -97.97 -43.82
N VAL A 1011 -35.72 -96.79 -43.64
CA VAL A 1011 -36.32 -95.52 -44.08
C VAL A 1011 -36.00 -95.22 -45.55
N ALA A 1012 -34.76 -95.39 -45.99
CA ALA A 1012 -34.32 -95.08 -47.36
C ALA A 1012 -34.66 -96.21 -48.37
N ARG A 1013 -35.95 -96.44 -48.63
CA ARG A 1013 -36.47 -97.39 -49.63
C ARG A 1013 -37.82 -96.94 -50.19
N PRO A 1014 -38.39 -97.64 -51.18
CA PRO A 1014 -39.77 -97.42 -51.59
C PRO A 1014 -40.78 -97.83 -50.51
N HIS A 1015 -41.73 -96.95 -50.20
CA HIS A 1015 -42.82 -97.17 -49.23
C HIS A 1015 -44.17 -97.00 -49.90
N LEU A 1016 -45.11 -97.92 -49.60
CA LEU A 1016 -46.51 -97.78 -49.98
C LEU A 1016 -47.22 -96.90 -48.96
N ILE A 1017 -47.74 -95.78 -49.41
CA ILE A 1017 -48.56 -94.87 -48.63
C ILE A 1017 -50.03 -95.11 -49.02
N PRO A 1018 -50.91 -95.45 -48.07
CA PRO A 1018 -52.32 -95.73 -48.37
C PRO A 1018 -53.06 -94.49 -48.88
N GLY A 1019 -54.05 -94.73 -49.72
CA GLY A 1019 -54.88 -93.73 -50.37
C GLY A 1019 -56.25 -93.50 -49.74
N ASP A 1020 -56.31 -93.44 -48.41
CA ASP A 1020 -57.54 -93.38 -47.63
C ASP A 1020 -57.88 -91.97 -47.10
N GLY A 1021 -57.17 -90.94 -47.56
CA GLY A 1021 -57.48 -89.54 -47.25
C GLY A 1021 -56.97 -89.03 -45.89
N ILE A 1022 -56.11 -89.78 -45.21
CA ILE A 1022 -55.45 -89.36 -43.96
C ILE A 1022 -53.99 -88.99 -44.27
N PRO A 1023 -53.46 -87.83 -43.82
CA PRO A 1023 -52.06 -87.51 -43.96
C PRO A 1023 -51.23 -88.62 -43.31
N THR A 1024 -50.19 -89.11 -43.97
CA THR A 1024 -49.32 -90.18 -43.44
C THR A 1024 -47.91 -89.65 -43.33
N ALA A 1025 -47.22 -89.86 -42.22
CA ALA A 1025 -45.85 -89.41 -42.02
C ALA A 1025 -44.89 -90.55 -41.72
N ILE A 1026 -43.64 -90.43 -42.16
CA ILE A 1026 -42.54 -91.32 -41.76
C ILE A 1026 -41.55 -90.49 -40.97
N ILE A 1027 -41.41 -90.79 -39.67
CA ILE A 1027 -40.47 -90.13 -38.76
C ILE A 1027 -39.15 -90.92 -38.75
N PHE A 1028 -38.02 -90.22 -38.84
CA PHE A 1028 -36.70 -90.83 -38.85
C PHE A 1028 -35.63 -89.88 -38.32
N GLN A 1029 -34.50 -90.42 -37.91
CA GLN A 1029 -33.32 -89.64 -37.51
C GLN A 1029 -32.21 -89.82 -38.55
N ALA A 1030 -31.52 -88.74 -38.89
CA ALA A 1030 -30.34 -88.80 -39.75
C ALA A 1030 -29.11 -89.15 -38.90
N LEU A 1031 -28.41 -90.23 -39.22
CA LEU A 1031 -27.22 -90.67 -38.49
C LEU A 1031 -25.93 -89.98 -38.95
N THR A 1032 -25.96 -89.36 -40.13
CA THR A 1032 -24.87 -88.59 -40.74
C THR A 1032 -25.46 -87.47 -41.58
N ASP A 1033 -24.72 -86.38 -41.77
CA ASP A 1033 -25.13 -85.30 -42.68
C ASP A 1033 -25.41 -85.85 -44.08
N THR A 1034 -26.64 -85.68 -44.57
CA THR A 1034 -27.04 -86.25 -45.85
C THR A 1034 -28.17 -85.47 -46.49
N THR A 1035 -28.30 -85.55 -47.82
CA THR A 1035 -29.46 -85.02 -48.52
C THR A 1035 -30.48 -86.14 -48.69
N VAL A 1036 -31.67 -85.98 -48.14
CA VAL A 1036 -32.80 -86.88 -48.40
C VAL A 1036 -33.55 -86.44 -49.65
N THR A 1037 -33.99 -87.39 -50.46
CA THR A 1037 -34.73 -87.18 -51.69
C THR A 1037 -35.94 -88.09 -51.71
N VAL A 1038 -37.14 -87.51 -51.88
CA VAL A 1038 -38.41 -88.24 -51.93
C VAL A 1038 -39.06 -88.06 -53.30
N THR A 1039 -39.26 -89.17 -54.01
CA THR A 1039 -39.86 -89.19 -55.36
C THR A 1039 -40.92 -90.28 -55.49
N PRO A 1040 -42.04 -90.05 -56.18
CA PRO A 1040 -43.00 -91.10 -56.50
C PRO A 1040 -42.44 -92.05 -57.55
N ILE A 1041 -42.75 -93.35 -57.44
CA ILE A 1041 -42.36 -94.35 -58.42
C ILE A 1041 -43.51 -94.55 -59.43
N SER A 1042 -43.18 -94.61 -60.73
CA SER A 1042 -44.09 -94.95 -61.84
C SER A 1042 -45.16 -93.91 -62.23
N VAL A 1043 -44.96 -92.61 -61.98
CA VAL A 1043 -45.81 -91.53 -62.51
C VAL A 1043 -44.97 -90.33 -62.97
N THR A 1044 -45.35 -89.67 -64.08
CA THR A 1044 -44.56 -88.59 -64.72
C THR A 1044 -45.02 -87.16 -64.37
N SER A 1045 -46.06 -86.99 -63.55
CA SER A 1045 -46.43 -85.71 -62.90
C SER A 1045 -47.41 -85.96 -61.74
N LEU A 1046 -47.27 -85.20 -60.64
CA LEU A 1046 -48.04 -85.36 -59.39
C LEU A 1046 -48.31 -83.98 -58.78
N SER A 1047 -49.49 -83.75 -58.20
CA SER A 1047 -49.90 -82.48 -57.55
C SER A 1047 -50.17 -82.61 -56.05
N GLU A 1048 -49.74 -83.71 -55.42
CA GLU A 1048 -49.95 -83.94 -53.98
C GLU A 1048 -48.67 -83.55 -53.22
N THR A 1049 -48.82 -82.73 -52.18
CA THR A 1049 -47.73 -82.12 -51.42
C THR A 1049 -47.09 -83.13 -50.47
N VAL A 1050 -45.85 -83.52 -50.75
CA VAL A 1050 -44.98 -84.15 -49.74
C VAL A 1050 -44.17 -83.05 -49.08
N ARG A 1051 -44.06 -83.06 -47.75
CA ARG A 1051 -43.27 -82.09 -47.01
C ARG A 1051 -42.26 -82.84 -46.16
N ILE A 1052 -41.08 -82.25 -46.00
CA ILE A 1052 -40.09 -82.71 -45.05
C ILE A 1052 -40.05 -81.64 -43.97
N VAL A 1053 -40.24 -82.06 -42.73
CA VAL A 1053 -40.16 -81.19 -41.55
C VAL A 1053 -39.01 -81.63 -40.66
N ASP A 1054 -38.45 -80.69 -39.91
CA ASP A 1054 -37.46 -80.95 -38.86
C ASP A 1054 -38.11 -81.27 -37.51
N ALA A 1055 -37.28 -81.37 -36.47
CA ALA A 1055 -37.68 -81.74 -35.12
C ALA A 1055 -38.69 -80.74 -34.50
N ASP A 1056 -38.63 -79.47 -34.88
CA ASP A 1056 -39.56 -78.42 -34.43
C ASP A 1056 -40.82 -78.33 -35.32
N THR A 1057 -41.01 -79.32 -36.21
CA THR A 1057 -42.10 -79.42 -37.19
C THR A 1057 -42.10 -78.33 -38.27
N LEU A 1058 -41.02 -77.53 -38.35
CA LEU A 1058 -40.85 -76.52 -39.38
C LEU A 1058 -40.57 -77.20 -40.71
N THR A 1059 -41.18 -76.69 -41.78
CA THR A 1059 -41.03 -77.27 -43.11
C THR A 1059 -39.69 -76.88 -43.73
N VAL A 1060 -38.78 -77.84 -43.77
CA VAL A 1060 -37.46 -77.71 -44.38
C VAL A 1060 -37.45 -78.00 -45.88
N SER A 1061 -38.46 -78.70 -46.40
CA SER A 1061 -38.64 -78.89 -47.84
C SER A 1061 -40.07 -79.22 -48.23
N THR A 1062 -40.49 -78.80 -49.41
CA THR A 1062 -41.80 -79.14 -50.00
C THR A 1062 -41.61 -79.77 -51.36
N TYR A 1063 -42.55 -80.63 -51.76
CA TYR A 1063 -42.52 -81.34 -53.03
C TYR A 1063 -42.77 -80.38 -54.19
N GLN A 1064 -41.74 -80.13 -54.99
CA GLN A 1064 -41.81 -79.28 -56.17
C GLN A 1064 -41.09 -79.95 -57.35
N ASN A 1065 -41.66 -79.84 -58.55
CA ASN A 1065 -41.05 -80.35 -59.78
C ASN A 1065 -40.71 -81.86 -59.78
N GLY A 1066 -41.52 -82.68 -59.10
CA GLY A 1066 -41.38 -84.14 -59.12
C GLY A 1066 -40.50 -84.74 -58.02
N VAL A 1067 -40.02 -83.93 -57.07
CA VAL A 1067 -39.15 -84.34 -55.98
C VAL A 1067 -39.29 -83.44 -54.74
N ALA A 1068 -39.14 -83.99 -53.54
CA ALA A 1068 -38.86 -83.22 -52.32
C ALA A 1068 -37.42 -83.54 -51.87
N THR A 1069 -36.60 -82.51 -51.63
CA THR A 1069 -35.18 -82.67 -51.28
C THR A 1069 -34.82 -81.78 -50.10
N ALA A 1070 -34.20 -82.34 -49.06
CA ALA A 1070 -33.73 -81.57 -47.89
C ALA A 1070 -32.33 -82.02 -47.46
N ASN A 1071 -31.50 -81.09 -47.01
CA ASN A 1071 -30.24 -81.39 -46.34
C ASN A 1071 -30.52 -81.63 -44.86
N LEU A 1072 -30.10 -82.79 -44.37
CA LEU A 1072 -30.32 -83.27 -43.02
C LEU A 1072 -28.99 -83.29 -42.27
N GLN A 1073 -29.01 -82.90 -41.01
CA GLN A 1073 -27.84 -82.92 -40.14
C GLN A 1073 -27.81 -84.19 -39.28
N ALA A 1074 -26.60 -84.69 -39.00
CA ALA A 1074 -26.38 -85.87 -38.17
C ALA A 1074 -26.90 -85.64 -36.74
N GLY A 1075 -27.68 -86.58 -36.22
CA GLY A 1075 -28.26 -86.53 -34.88
C GLY A 1075 -29.67 -85.94 -34.84
N GLU A 1076 -30.12 -85.24 -35.88
CA GLU A 1076 -31.41 -84.55 -35.89
C GLU A 1076 -32.57 -85.44 -36.36
N LEU A 1077 -33.77 -85.16 -35.82
CA LEU A 1077 -35.03 -85.81 -36.15
C LEU A 1077 -35.74 -85.09 -37.30
N TYR A 1078 -36.33 -85.86 -38.20
CA TYR A 1078 -37.08 -85.36 -39.34
C TYR A 1078 -38.32 -86.23 -39.59
N ALA A 1079 -39.33 -85.64 -40.22
CA ALA A 1079 -40.46 -86.41 -40.74
C ALA A 1079 -40.73 -86.06 -42.20
N VAL A 1080 -40.99 -87.10 -43.00
CA VAL A 1080 -41.57 -86.94 -44.34
C VAL A 1080 -43.08 -87.10 -44.19
N ILE A 1081 -43.81 -86.01 -44.39
CA ILE A 1081 -45.27 -85.95 -44.34
C ILE A 1081 -45.81 -86.06 -45.76
N PHE A 1082 -46.62 -87.09 -46.00
CA PHE A 1082 -47.42 -87.27 -47.19
C PHE A 1082 -48.83 -86.76 -46.89
N GLU A 1083 -49.20 -85.64 -47.50
CA GLU A 1083 -50.55 -85.08 -47.38
C GLU A 1083 -51.60 -86.08 -47.93
N PRO A 1084 -52.89 -85.96 -47.55
CA PRO A 1084 -53.94 -86.94 -47.85
C PRO A 1084 -53.95 -87.44 -49.31
N LEU A 1085 -53.70 -88.74 -49.49
CA LEU A 1085 -53.74 -89.38 -50.81
C LEU A 1085 -55.12 -90.02 -51.05
N SER A 1086 -55.63 -89.97 -52.29
CA SER A 1086 -56.92 -90.57 -52.67
C SER A 1086 -56.81 -92.00 -53.23
N SER A 1087 -55.60 -92.53 -53.39
CA SER A 1087 -55.30 -93.89 -53.86
C SER A 1087 -53.91 -94.30 -53.40
N ASP A 1088 -53.68 -95.59 -53.10
CA ASP A 1088 -52.37 -96.07 -52.63
C ASP A 1088 -51.25 -95.69 -53.61
N ARG A 1089 -50.17 -95.08 -53.11
CA ARG A 1089 -49.02 -94.68 -53.93
C ARG A 1089 -47.70 -95.10 -53.33
N ILE A 1090 -46.71 -95.40 -54.18
CA ILE A 1090 -45.36 -95.74 -53.73
C ILE A 1090 -44.44 -94.53 -53.87
N PHE A 1091 -43.81 -94.13 -52.77
CA PHE A 1091 -42.77 -93.10 -52.74
C PHE A 1091 -41.41 -93.72 -52.40
N SER A 1092 -40.41 -93.43 -53.22
CA SER A 1092 -39.00 -93.74 -52.96
C SER A 1092 -38.41 -92.66 -52.06
N ILE A 1093 -37.94 -93.05 -50.88
CA ILE A 1093 -37.05 -92.22 -50.06
C ILE A 1093 -35.61 -92.68 -50.29
N ARG A 1094 -34.70 -91.74 -50.57
CA ARG A 1094 -33.26 -92.00 -50.78
C ARG A 1094 -32.42 -91.01 -49.98
N SER A 1095 -31.27 -91.45 -49.49
CA SER A 1095 -30.24 -90.57 -48.93
C SER A 1095 -29.03 -90.55 -49.87
N SER A 1096 -28.42 -89.37 -50.04
CA SER A 1096 -27.18 -89.19 -50.81
C SER A 1096 -25.96 -89.88 -50.18
N ALA A 1097 -26.04 -90.26 -48.90
CA ALA A 1097 -24.95 -90.87 -48.13
C ALA A 1097 -25.07 -92.40 -47.95
N GLY A 1098 -26.15 -93.02 -48.43
CA GLY A 1098 -26.38 -94.48 -48.35
C GLY A 1098 -27.73 -94.86 -47.76
N SER A 1099 -28.14 -96.13 -47.78
CA SER A 1099 -29.44 -96.56 -47.24
C SER A 1099 -29.49 -96.63 -45.71
N ASP A 1100 -28.32 -96.79 -45.08
CA ASP A 1100 -28.19 -97.09 -43.65
C ASP A 1100 -27.97 -95.82 -42.80
N THR A 1101 -28.03 -94.64 -43.43
CA THR A 1101 -27.80 -93.33 -42.82
C THR A 1101 -29.06 -92.69 -42.25
N LEU A 1102 -30.24 -93.29 -42.50
CA LEU A 1102 -31.53 -92.88 -41.95
C LEU A 1102 -32.10 -94.01 -41.09
N THR A 1103 -32.31 -93.77 -39.80
CA THR A 1103 -32.85 -94.75 -38.85
C THR A 1103 -34.30 -94.47 -38.50
N ASN A 1104 -35.12 -95.51 -38.37
CA ASN A 1104 -36.50 -95.43 -37.90
C ASN A 1104 -36.62 -95.51 -36.37
N ARG A 1105 -35.49 -95.54 -35.64
CA ARG A 1105 -35.43 -95.64 -34.18
C ARG A 1105 -35.56 -94.27 -33.49
N ALA A 1106 -36.52 -93.48 -33.93
CA ALA A 1106 -36.83 -92.22 -33.29
C ALA A 1106 -37.47 -92.48 -31.90
N ALA A 1107 -36.97 -91.78 -30.88
CA ALA A 1107 -37.43 -91.92 -29.50
C ALA A 1107 -38.76 -91.19 -29.24
N THR A 1108 -39.09 -90.19 -30.06
CA THR A 1108 -40.27 -89.31 -29.90
C THR A 1108 -41.09 -89.19 -31.18
N ASN A 1109 -42.42 -89.22 -31.06
CA ASN A 1109 -43.33 -88.86 -32.14
C ASN A 1109 -43.38 -87.33 -32.25
N ILE A 1110 -42.69 -86.75 -33.24
CA ILE A 1110 -42.57 -85.30 -33.35
C ILE A 1110 -43.85 -84.60 -33.82
N LEU A 1111 -44.84 -85.34 -34.34
CA LEU A 1111 -46.08 -84.79 -34.87
C LEU A 1111 -47.23 -84.89 -33.87
N GLN A 1112 -47.30 -85.98 -33.11
CA GLN A 1112 -48.25 -86.16 -32.01
C GLN A 1112 -47.52 -86.85 -30.84
N PRO A 1113 -46.79 -86.09 -29.99
CA PRO A 1113 -45.90 -86.67 -28.98
C PRO A 1113 -46.55 -87.64 -27.99
N THR A 1114 -47.85 -87.50 -27.75
CA THR A 1114 -48.60 -88.36 -26.82
C THR A 1114 -49.13 -89.66 -27.43
N ASP A 1115 -49.13 -89.80 -28.77
CA ASP A 1115 -49.40 -91.05 -29.48
C ASP A 1115 -48.10 -91.85 -29.58
N THR A 1116 -47.84 -92.64 -28.54
CA THR A 1116 -46.62 -93.45 -28.41
C THR A 1116 -46.72 -94.79 -29.16
N SER A 1117 -47.93 -95.24 -29.49
CA SER A 1117 -48.20 -96.44 -30.29
C SER A 1117 -48.12 -96.18 -31.80
N ALA A 1118 -48.14 -94.90 -32.19
CA ALA A 1118 -48.12 -94.42 -33.57
C ALA A 1118 -49.31 -94.91 -34.40
N ASP A 1119 -50.45 -95.18 -33.76
CA ASP A 1119 -51.67 -95.61 -34.43
C ASP A 1119 -52.59 -94.45 -34.85
N GLY A 1120 -52.21 -93.21 -34.49
CA GLY A 1120 -52.90 -91.98 -34.82
C GLY A 1120 -53.84 -91.47 -33.72
N GLU A 1121 -53.99 -92.21 -32.62
CA GLU A 1121 -54.87 -91.87 -31.50
C GLU A 1121 -54.06 -91.87 -30.19
N THR A 1122 -54.26 -90.86 -29.33
CA THR A 1122 -53.73 -90.93 -27.96
C THR A 1122 -54.73 -91.65 -27.07
N THR A 1123 -54.42 -92.88 -26.66
CA THR A 1123 -55.28 -93.73 -25.82
C THR A 1123 -54.58 -94.15 -24.52
N ALA A 1124 -55.32 -94.77 -23.59
CA ALA A 1124 -54.72 -95.35 -22.39
C ALA A 1124 -53.66 -96.42 -22.68
N LEU A 1125 -53.67 -97.01 -23.90
CA LEU A 1125 -52.62 -97.93 -24.34
C LEU A 1125 -51.27 -97.23 -24.49
N ASP A 1126 -51.26 -95.97 -24.92
CA ASP A 1126 -50.06 -95.16 -25.09
C ASP A 1126 -49.40 -94.84 -23.75
N ALA A 1127 -50.21 -94.45 -22.75
CA ALA A 1127 -49.72 -94.28 -21.38
C ALA A 1127 -49.16 -95.59 -20.82
N LEU A 1128 -49.80 -96.72 -21.15
CA LEU A 1128 -49.35 -98.04 -20.72
C LEU A 1128 -48.06 -98.47 -21.43
N MET A 1129 -47.82 -98.06 -22.67
CA MET A 1129 -46.56 -98.32 -23.39
C MET A 1129 -45.38 -97.65 -22.69
N VAL A 1130 -45.52 -96.39 -22.27
CA VAL A 1130 -44.47 -95.67 -21.52
C VAL A 1130 -44.27 -96.27 -20.13
N ILE A 1131 -45.35 -96.59 -19.39
CA ILE A 1131 -45.28 -97.20 -18.05
C ILE A 1131 -44.63 -98.60 -18.08
N ASN A 1132 -44.95 -99.41 -19.10
CA ASN A 1132 -44.33 -100.72 -19.26
C ASN A 1132 -42.84 -100.59 -19.58
N GLU A 1133 -42.45 -99.57 -20.34
CA GLU A 1133 -41.04 -99.32 -20.65
C GLU A 1133 -40.25 -98.79 -19.43
N LEU A 1134 -40.86 -97.93 -18.62
CA LEU A 1134 -40.36 -97.53 -17.28
C LEU A 1134 -40.13 -98.73 -16.36
N ASN A 1135 -41.10 -99.64 -16.29
CA ASN A 1135 -40.98 -100.86 -15.49
C ASN A 1135 -39.90 -101.81 -16.04
N ARG A 1136 -39.72 -101.87 -17.37
CA ARG A 1136 -38.66 -102.64 -18.02
C ARG A 1136 -37.25 -102.08 -17.74
N LEU A 1137 -37.13 -100.77 -17.52
CA LEU A 1137 -35.86 -100.11 -17.19
C LEU A 1137 -35.44 -100.25 -15.71
N ASN A 1138 -36.39 -100.52 -14.79
CA ASN A 1138 -36.11 -100.66 -13.35
C ASN A 1138 -35.70 -102.08 -12.90
N ASP A 1139 -35.92 -103.13 -13.70
CA ASP A 1139 -35.52 -104.51 -13.39
C ASP A 1139 -34.61 -105.10 -14.49
N ALA A 1140 -33.32 -105.23 -14.18
CA ALA A 1140 -32.24 -105.91 -14.91
C ALA A 1140 -31.56 -105.17 -16.08
N GLY A 1141 -30.23 -105.10 -16.00
CA GLY A 1141 -29.37 -104.55 -17.04
C GLY A 1141 -29.29 -105.39 -18.32
N GLY A 1142 -29.16 -104.69 -19.45
CA GLY A 1142 -28.63 -105.19 -20.73
C GLY A 1142 -29.66 -105.70 -21.73
N GLU A 1143 -30.16 -104.81 -22.62
CA GLU A 1143 -30.34 -104.92 -24.09
C GLU A 1143 -31.21 -103.71 -24.58
N PRO A 1144 -31.01 -103.18 -25.81
CA PRO A 1144 -31.51 -101.88 -26.25
C PRO A 1144 -33.03 -101.84 -26.49
N LEU A 1145 -33.59 -100.63 -26.28
CA LEU A 1145 -35.00 -100.26 -26.45
C LEU A 1145 -35.57 -100.80 -27.79
N LEU A 1146 -36.63 -101.60 -27.71
CA LEU A 1146 -37.44 -102.06 -28.85
C LEU A 1146 -38.88 -101.56 -28.69
N GLY A 1147 -39.06 -100.24 -28.78
CA GLY A 1147 -40.34 -99.55 -28.90
C GLY A 1147 -40.10 -98.11 -29.37
N SER A 1148 -40.70 -97.71 -30.49
CA SER A 1148 -40.58 -96.35 -31.06
C SER A 1148 -41.55 -95.41 -30.33
N PHE A 1149 -41.11 -94.18 -30.02
CA PHE A 1149 -41.94 -93.04 -29.54
C PHE A 1149 -42.35 -92.97 -28.06
N VAL A 1150 -41.60 -93.57 -27.14
CA VAL A 1150 -41.91 -93.56 -25.68
C VAL A 1150 -41.32 -92.39 -24.88
N ASP A 1151 -40.46 -91.57 -25.49
CA ASP A 1151 -39.99 -90.30 -24.95
C ASP A 1151 -40.91 -89.18 -25.47
N VAL A 1152 -41.82 -88.71 -24.60
CA VAL A 1152 -42.94 -87.83 -24.98
C VAL A 1152 -42.52 -86.36 -24.87
N ASN A 1153 -41.65 -86.03 -23.93
CA ASN A 1153 -41.20 -84.65 -23.67
C ASN A 1153 -39.92 -84.26 -24.43
N ARG A 1154 -39.31 -85.18 -25.18
CA ARG A 1154 -38.09 -84.98 -25.99
C ARG A 1154 -36.84 -84.67 -25.16
N ASP A 1155 -36.79 -85.10 -23.90
CA ASP A 1155 -35.62 -84.88 -23.03
C ASP A 1155 -34.56 -85.99 -23.15
N ALA A 1156 -34.75 -86.92 -24.10
CA ALA A 1156 -33.91 -88.07 -24.38
C ALA A 1156 -33.89 -89.13 -23.27
N SER A 1157 -34.82 -89.08 -22.31
CA SER A 1157 -34.97 -90.05 -21.22
C SER A 1157 -36.42 -90.52 -21.09
N VAL A 1158 -36.65 -91.83 -20.91
CA VAL A 1158 -38.01 -92.34 -20.62
C VAL A 1158 -38.22 -92.30 -19.10
N THR A 1159 -39.05 -91.37 -18.64
CA THR A 1159 -39.31 -91.11 -17.22
C THR A 1159 -40.80 -91.17 -16.91
N ALA A 1160 -41.14 -91.22 -15.61
CA ALA A 1160 -42.54 -91.19 -15.18
C ALA A 1160 -43.27 -89.91 -15.65
N LEU A 1161 -42.53 -88.86 -16.01
CA LEU A 1161 -43.07 -87.64 -16.59
C LEU A 1161 -43.64 -87.89 -17.99
N ASP A 1162 -42.99 -88.72 -18.82
CA ASP A 1162 -43.49 -89.08 -20.15
C ASP A 1162 -44.82 -89.82 -20.09
N ALA A 1163 -44.95 -90.77 -19.15
CA ALA A 1163 -46.21 -91.45 -18.89
C ALA A 1163 -47.29 -90.48 -18.38
N LEU A 1164 -46.90 -89.54 -17.51
CA LEU A 1164 -47.81 -88.54 -16.96
C LEU A 1164 -48.30 -87.55 -18.03
N LEU A 1165 -47.49 -87.22 -19.03
CA LEU A 1165 -47.89 -86.35 -20.14
C LEU A 1165 -48.98 -87.01 -21.01
N VAL A 1166 -48.87 -88.31 -21.27
CA VAL A 1166 -49.93 -89.07 -21.97
C VAL A 1166 -51.19 -89.19 -21.11
N ILE A 1167 -51.06 -89.51 -19.80
CA ILE A 1167 -52.19 -89.59 -18.87
C ILE A 1167 -52.90 -88.23 -18.74
N ASN A 1168 -52.15 -87.13 -18.68
CA ASN A 1168 -52.71 -85.79 -18.62
C ASN A 1168 -53.42 -85.40 -19.92
N HIS A 1169 -52.91 -85.84 -21.09
CA HIS A 1169 -53.58 -85.67 -22.36
C HIS A 1169 -54.91 -86.45 -22.40
N LEU A 1170 -54.94 -87.69 -21.93
CA LEU A 1170 -56.17 -88.49 -21.79
C LEU A 1170 -57.18 -87.87 -20.80
N ASN A 1171 -56.70 -87.39 -19.66
CA ASN A 1171 -57.54 -86.71 -18.67
C ASN A 1171 -58.10 -85.38 -19.21
N ARG A 1172 -57.40 -84.70 -20.12
CA ARG A 1172 -57.91 -83.51 -20.83
C ARG A 1172 -58.96 -83.88 -21.88
N MET A 1173 -58.87 -85.07 -22.50
CA MET A 1173 -59.90 -85.56 -23.43
C MET A 1173 -61.20 -86.01 -22.73
N GLU A 1174 -61.13 -86.56 -21.50
CA GLU A 1174 -62.33 -87.02 -20.74
C GLU A 1174 -63.23 -85.89 -20.18
N LEU A 1175 -62.77 -84.63 -20.15
CA LEU A 1175 -63.62 -83.49 -19.76
C LEU A 1175 -64.65 -83.07 -20.83
N SER A 1176 -64.67 -83.74 -21.99
CA SER A 1176 -65.69 -83.55 -23.03
C SER A 1176 -66.82 -84.59 -23.01
N THR A 1177 -66.75 -85.68 -22.22
CA THR A 1177 -67.88 -86.63 -22.03
C THR A 1177 -67.88 -87.29 -20.63
N ASN A 1178 -69.00 -87.17 -19.88
CA ASN A 1178 -69.22 -87.73 -18.54
C ASN A 1178 -68.87 -89.23 -18.37
N ALA A 1179 -68.08 -89.59 -17.33
CA ALA A 1179 -68.52 -90.42 -16.17
C ALA A 1179 -67.41 -90.76 -15.13
N ALA A 1180 -67.61 -90.31 -13.88
CA ALA A 1180 -67.22 -90.88 -12.57
C ALA A 1180 -65.83 -91.58 -12.40
N SER A 1181 -64.96 -91.24 -11.43
CA SER A 1181 -65.19 -91.29 -9.98
C SER A 1181 -63.89 -90.99 -9.20
N GLY A 1182 -64.02 -90.42 -7.98
CA GLY A 1182 -63.00 -90.46 -6.90
C GLY A 1182 -62.14 -89.18 -6.78
N GLU A 1183 -62.45 -88.22 -5.91
CA GLU A 1183 -61.95 -88.11 -4.50
C GLU A 1183 -60.43 -87.74 -4.47
N PHE A 1184 -59.86 -86.74 -3.78
CA PHE A 1184 -60.24 -85.79 -2.72
C PHE A 1184 -59.14 -84.68 -2.64
N ILE A 1185 -59.58 -83.42 -2.49
CA ILE A 1185 -59.15 -82.37 -1.52
C ILE A 1185 -57.67 -82.23 -1.08
N ALA A 1186 -57.06 -81.09 -1.48
CA ALA A 1186 -56.33 -80.01 -0.74
C ALA A 1186 -55.24 -80.34 0.34
N PRO A 1187 -54.50 -79.36 0.96
CA PRO A 1187 -54.17 -77.95 0.65
C PRO A 1187 -52.66 -77.55 0.86
N GLN A 1188 -52.32 -76.33 0.40
CA GLN A 1188 -51.38 -75.29 0.93
C GLN A 1188 -50.57 -75.54 2.22
N VAL A 1189 -49.25 -75.23 2.29
CA VAL A 1189 -48.57 -74.07 2.97
C VAL A 1189 -46.99 -74.11 2.83
N PRO A 1190 -46.27 -72.96 3.04
CA PRO A 1190 -44.91 -72.65 2.53
C PRO A 1190 -43.77 -72.64 3.58
N PHE A 1191 -42.51 -72.70 3.14
CA PHE A 1191 -41.24 -72.36 3.87
C PHE A 1191 -40.11 -72.23 2.81
N ALA A 1192 -38.97 -71.53 2.95
CA ALA A 1192 -38.44 -70.46 3.79
C ALA A 1192 -37.02 -70.10 3.25
N ASN A 1193 -36.66 -68.82 3.39
CA ASN A 1193 -35.34 -68.17 3.55
C ASN A 1193 -34.01 -68.86 3.13
N SER A 1194 -33.20 -68.12 2.34
CA SER A 1194 -31.74 -67.87 2.44
C SER A 1194 -31.35 -67.15 1.12
N GLU A 1195 -30.81 -65.92 1.06
CA GLU A 1195 -29.50 -65.48 1.54
C GLU A 1195 -29.44 -63.94 1.65
N ARG A 1196 -28.52 -63.44 2.48
CA ARG A 1196 -28.20 -62.01 2.68
C ARG A 1196 -26.67 -61.83 2.70
N ASN A 1197 -26.24 -60.58 2.52
CA ASN A 1197 -24.97 -59.91 2.85
C ASN A 1197 -23.94 -59.73 1.73
N GLU A 1198 -23.64 -58.51 1.26
CA GLU A 1198 -23.17 -57.23 1.88
C GLU A 1198 -21.65 -57.08 1.65
N LEU A 1199 -21.18 -55.89 1.26
CA LEU A 1199 -20.39 -55.02 2.16
C LEU A 1199 -19.79 -53.77 1.46
N LEU A 1200 -19.94 -52.65 2.18
CA LEU A 1200 -19.17 -51.40 2.14
C LEU A 1200 -17.93 -51.49 3.06
N SER A 1201 -17.08 -50.46 2.96
CA SER A 1201 -16.13 -49.87 3.94
C SER A 1201 -14.66 -50.34 4.02
N ASP A 1202 -13.79 -49.35 3.74
CA ASP A 1202 -12.67 -48.80 4.54
C ASP A 1202 -11.28 -49.48 4.69
N GLU A 1203 -10.28 -48.58 4.59
CA GLU A 1203 -8.91 -48.52 5.14
C GLU A 1203 -7.81 -49.54 4.74
N VAL A 1204 -6.68 -49.03 4.19
CA VAL A 1204 -5.31 -49.51 4.48
C VAL A 1204 -4.25 -48.39 4.29
N ASP A 1205 -3.31 -48.34 5.26
CA ASP A 1205 -2.09 -47.53 5.46
C ASP A 1205 -0.84 -47.88 4.61
N GLU A 1206 0.09 -46.91 4.54
CA GLU A 1206 1.58 -46.93 4.44
C GLU A 1206 2.36 -47.56 3.24
N PHE A 1207 3.36 -46.81 2.67
CA PHE A 1207 4.85 -46.98 2.84
C PHE A 1207 5.76 -46.50 1.64
N PHE A 1208 6.86 -45.76 1.96
CA PHE A 1208 8.15 -45.43 1.24
C PHE A 1208 8.13 -44.46 0.01
N ASP A 1209 9.05 -43.51 -0.27
CA ASP A 1209 10.51 -43.37 0.02
C ASP A 1209 11.09 -41.92 -0.16
N SER A 1210 12.14 -41.64 0.64
CA SER A 1210 13.36 -40.78 0.55
C SER A 1210 13.46 -39.29 0.12
N GLY A 1211 14.07 -38.49 1.03
CA GLY A 1211 15.18 -37.52 0.81
C GLY A 1211 14.78 -36.02 0.77
N GLU A 1212 15.39 -35.03 1.45
CA GLU A 1212 16.68 -34.89 2.13
C GLU A 1212 16.70 -33.55 2.94
N VAL A 1213 16.83 -33.63 4.28
CA VAL A 1213 17.82 -32.94 5.18
C VAL A 1213 17.74 -31.41 5.51
N ILE A 1214 17.56 -31.17 6.84
CA ILE A 1214 18.07 -30.15 7.84
C ILE A 1214 17.72 -28.65 7.72
N GLY A 1215 17.40 -27.90 8.81
CA GLY A 1215 17.41 -28.13 10.27
C GLY A 1215 16.63 -27.02 11.03
N PHE A 1216 15.97 -27.32 12.17
CA PHE A 1216 16.38 -27.02 13.60
C PHE A 1216 16.43 -25.50 13.92
N GLU A 1217 15.77 -24.86 14.91
CA GLU A 1217 15.06 -25.14 16.20
C GLU A 1217 14.01 -23.99 16.39
N GLU A 1218 12.73 -24.17 16.77
CA GLU A 1218 12.10 -24.32 18.12
C GLU A 1218 12.58 -23.31 19.21
N PRO A 1219 11.82 -22.97 20.29
CA PRO A 1219 10.38 -23.15 20.61
C PRO A 1219 9.72 -21.92 21.30
N GLY A 1220 8.39 -21.95 21.55
CA GLY A 1220 7.90 -21.44 22.86
C GLY A 1220 6.56 -20.70 22.97
N ARG A 1221 5.47 -21.47 23.04
CA ARG A 1221 4.33 -21.38 24.01
C ARG A 1221 3.43 -20.12 24.04
N THR A 1222 2.16 -20.26 23.64
CA THR A 1222 0.95 -20.57 24.47
C THR A 1222 0.61 -19.54 25.55
N ILE A 1223 -0.58 -18.94 25.48
CA ILE A 1223 -1.70 -19.11 26.43
C ILE A 1223 -2.90 -18.25 25.97
N ALA A 1224 -4.02 -18.94 25.75
CA ALA A 1224 -5.35 -18.40 25.49
C ALA A 1224 -6.08 -18.04 26.80
N LEU A 1225 -7.27 -17.43 26.65
CA LEU A 1225 -8.51 -17.47 27.48
C LEU A 1225 -9.09 -16.03 27.53
N SER A 1226 -10.10 -15.61 26.76
CA SER A 1226 -11.50 -16.05 26.55
C SER A 1226 -12.53 -15.59 27.62
N PHE A 1227 -13.72 -15.26 27.10
CA PHE A 1227 -15.03 -14.92 27.70
C PHE A 1227 -15.26 -13.45 28.12
N ASP A 1228 -16.12 -12.66 27.45
CA ASP A 1228 -17.60 -12.71 27.23
C ASP A 1228 -18.36 -11.84 28.24
N GLY A 1229 -19.33 -11.04 27.76
CA GLY A 1229 -20.53 -10.75 28.53
C GLY A 1229 -21.08 -9.32 28.55
N SER A 1230 -21.79 -8.93 27.48
CA SER A 1230 -23.12 -8.24 27.45
C SER A 1230 -23.48 -7.04 28.36
N ALA A 1231 -23.84 -5.93 27.70
CA ALA A 1231 -25.04 -5.07 27.82
C ALA A 1231 -25.62 -4.60 29.19
N SER A 1232 -25.84 -3.28 29.35
CA SER A 1232 -27.19 -2.65 29.39
C SER A 1232 -27.16 -1.17 29.85
N THR A 1233 -28.26 -0.48 29.56
CA THR A 1233 -28.55 0.95 29.59
C THR A 1233 -28.89 1.56 30.96
N ALA A 1234 -28.76 2.90 31.06
CA ALA A 1234 -29.74 3.86 31.63
C ALA A 1234 -29.16 4.95 32.57
N ALA A 1235 -29.72 6.14 32.41
CA ALA A 1235 -29.39 7.44 33.03
C ALA A 1235 -29.64 7.57 34.54
N ALA A 1236 -28.90 8.46 35.21
CA ALA A 1236 -29.38 9.42 36.23
C ALA A 1236 -28.22 10.29 36.81
N THR A 1237 -28.44 11.60 36.90
CA THR A 1237 -27.74 12.53 37.82
C THR A 1237 -28.19 12.27 39.28
N PRO A 1238 -27.40 12.62 40.34
CA PRO A 1238 -27.49 13.96 40.96
C PRO A 1238 -26.24 14.49 41.75
N ILE A 1239 -26.15 15.83 41.88
CA ILE A 1239 -25.95 16.69 43.10
C ILE A 1239 -25.11 16.07 44.26
N GLY A 1240 -24.06 16.65 44.88
CA GLY A 1240 -23.61 18.03 45.12
C GLY A 1240 -23.28 18.21 46.63
N VAL A 1241 -22.08 18.69 47.00
CA VAL A 1241 -21.69 19.34 48.29
C VAL A 1241 -20.35 20.06 47.98
N ASP A 1242 -20.23 21.39 47.82
CA ASP A 1242 -20.46 22.59 48.65
C ASP A 1242 -19.42 22.86 49.76
N GLU A 1243 -19.09 24.15 49.90
CA GLU A 1243 -18.16 24.88 50.79
C GLU A 1243 -16.67 24.98 50.35
N ALA A 1244 -16.04 26.15 50.16
CA ALA A 1244 -16.44 27.53 50.43
C ALA A 1244 -15.54 28.57 49.70
N MET A 1245 -16.17 29.64 49.20
CA MET A 1245 -15.88 31.08 49.36
C MET A 1245 -14.40 31.56 49.23
N ALA A 1246 -14.04 32.58 48.45
CA ALA A 1246 -14.78 33.79 48.16
C ALA A 1246 -14.28 34.47 46.87
N GLU A 1247 -15.27 35.06 46.21
CA GLU A 1247 -15.25 35.89 45.03
C GLU A 1247 -15.33 37.38 45.45
N LEU A 1248 -15.11 38.28 44.47
CA LEU A 1248 -15.76 39.59 44.27
C LEU A 1248 -14.89 40.87 44.35
N ASN A 1249 -14.69 41.40 43.14
CA ASN A 1249 -15.19 42.68 42.62
C ASN A 1249 -14.35 43.97 42.60
N ASP A 1250 -14.15 44.38 41.34
CA ASP A 1250 -14.57 45.64 40.71
C ASP A 1250 -13.83 46.97 40.99
N GLU A 1251 -13.47 47.53 39.82
CA GLU A 1251 -13.73 48.91 39.37
C GLU A 1251 -12.62 49.97 39.40
N GLU A 1252 -12.48 50.55 38.19
CA GLU A 1252 -12.15 51.93 37.80
C GLU A 1252 -10.71 52.48 37.89
N ASP A 1253 -10.15 52.64 36.69
CA ASP A 1253 -9.89 53.92 36.00
C ASP A 1253 -8.80 54.90 36.50
N SER A 1254 -8.15 55.47 35.50
CA SER A 1254 -7.44 56.74 35.45
C SER A 1254 -5.94 56.83 35.82
N SER A 1255 -5.20 57.08 34.74
CA SER A 1255 -4.30 58.24 34.58
C SER A 1255 -2.85 58.18 35.09
N SER A 1256 -1.97 58.40 34.10
CA SER A 1256 -0.72 59.16 34.12
C SER A 1256 -0.12 59.56 35.48
N MET A 1257 1.15 59.26 35.69
CA MET A 1257 2.16 60.31 35.86
C MET A 1257 3.57 59.76 35.70
N THR A 1258 4.35 60.55 34.97
CA THR A 1258 5.79 60.54 34.80
C THR A 1258 6.55 60.78 36.11
N THR A 1259 7.87 60.56 36.01
CA THR A 1259 9.01 61.21 36.70
C THR A 1259 9.51 60.66 38.04
N GLU A 1260 10.77 60.23 37.95
CA GLU A 1260 11.93 60.52 38.81
C GLU A 1260 12.28 59.62 40.02
N ILE A 1261 13.46 58.99 39.85
CA ILE A 1261 14.63 58.96 40.75
C ILE A 1261 14.46 58.17 42.07
N GLU A 1262 15.16 57.04 42.18
CA GLU A 1262 16.38 56.93 43.02
C GLU A 1262 17.17 55.64 42.74
N LEU A 1263 18.48 55.82 42.69
CA LEU A 1263 19.53 54.81 42.68
C LEU A 1263 19.40 53.81 43.84
N LEU A 1264 19.78 52.55 43.63
CA LEU A 1264 20.76 51.88 44.50
C LEU A 1264 21.28 50.57 43.88
N ASP A 1265 22.60 50.48 43.82
CA ASP A 1265 23.45 49.33 43.53
C ASP A 1265 23.02 48.04 44.25
N ALA A 1266 23.12 46.90 43.55
CA ALA A 1266 24.11 45.85 43.84
C ALA A 1266 23.85 44.54 43.06
N VAL A 1267 24.96 44.02 42.51
CA VAL A 1267 25.24 42.73 41.84
C VAL A 1267 25.15 42.73 40.32
#